data_AF-A0AAU3DHF2-F1
#
_entry.id   AF-A0AAU3DHF2-F1
#
_cell.length_a   1.000
_cell.length_b   1.000
_cell.length_c   1.000
_cell.angle_alpha   90.00
_cell.angle_beta   90.00
_cell.angle_gamma   90.00
#
_symmetry.space_group_name_H-M   'P 1'
#
loop_
_entity.id
_entity.type
_entity.pdbx_description
1 polymer ?
#
loop_
_entity_poly.entity_id
_entity_poly.type
_entity_poly.pdbx_seq_one_letter_code
_entity_poly.pdbx_strand_id
1 'polypeptide(L)'
;MSEGISAGLDGHVARATRDGRLVVQPRMGMALPDDMAAGLRSVADSGLRAVGTITLDSYTRVGDHAGARRALDEALPLNGFPLVAHGPETTRAVARAAGSLPVQVRHGSARPADIFAVMAASGLATSEGGPVSYCLPYGRTPLAESVACWRDASTQLADDCRAQGLAAHLETFGGCLLGQLCPPSLLVAMSLLEALFFAQCGVPSVSLSYAQQTSPAQDIEALAAMRVLADELLPPWVERHIVLYAYMGVFPRSLPGAELLQATSAEVAVRGGAERLIVKTSVEAHRIPTVEENLAALRLADAVARNARHTSALPWHGQADPDDILREARALIAPVLEAGDIGAGLLYAFREGLLDVPYCLHVDNKGLTQGAIGPEGRLQWARTGNLPLPGRAGRGRLVSHELLRMLNHTADRYDRQALLPGHEERAVTSDATPLRAAIVGAGPRGLAVLERLVARAAADEDRRVTHVDVIDDHQPGAGRVWRTDQPATLLMNTPAGEITMFSGPEDDGPARAGAGPSLGEWWQRAYPRDGDPLGYAPRAVYGEYLRFVLHAVTSNAPAHVKVSCRTDRVVDLLPGEDAGRRLVRLASGEDLAVDRVALTTGHAVPELLPDQRLLAEFAEGRPHLRHVRGDSAADMALRDVPPTATVGVLGLGLAFYDVMSLLTEERGGRYEEDAHGALRYVPSGREPKIVAGSRSGVPLPARGRNQKTHDHSYRARIFTRERVRALAETGKLDFERQVLPWIMAEVNLVYFETLIRAGQGTRAAAAFVAEAARAASVDAAPEFAVARRARRFGVKHPGVDLFAWARPFRDEVFAGPDAYRERLTALIEEDLAHAEQGNQDGPVKAALDTLRDVRSTIRLAVDLGGLTARSHEVDFLGRFVPVSSHLAAGPPRERLRQVLALMEAGVLHVLGPGAGFRADPERDTFVAASRQVAGSEVPVDVVVDARIPTPDIRRDRSPLMTALRERGLVTSYANVDDEAVFDTGGLAVTGAPFHPVDAHGQPVAGLYALGIPTEHARWFTQVGSSRPGAWGEFMADADAIAQDMLARRPVPQLTGREAR
;
A
#
# COMPACT_ATOMS: atom_id res chain seq x y z
N MET A 1 -1.83 48.17 46.25
CA MET A 1 -0.92 47.75 45.15
C MET A 1 -1.47 46.44 44.60
N SER A 2 -2.20 46.50 43.48
CA SER A 2 -2.84 45.36 42.84
C SER A 2 -1.87 44.71 41.85
N GLU A 3 -1.01 43.82 42.34
CA GLU A 3 -0.22 42.95 41.46
C GLU A 3 -1.07 41.72 41.06
N GLY A 4 -1.61 41.80 39.85
CA GLY A 4 -1.84 40.67 38.92
C GLY A 4 -2.66 39.48 39.41
N ILE A 5 -3.98 39.63 39.51
CA ILE A 5 -4.88 38.47 39.48
C ILE A 5 -4.74 37.81 38.10
N SER A 6 -4.24 36.57 38.06
CA SER A 6 -4.22 35.73 36.85
C SER A 6 -5.64 35.67 36.28
N ALA A 7 -5.80 35.97 34.99
CA ALA A 7 -7.10 35.93 34.36
C ALA A 7 -7.65 34.49 34.36
N GLY A 8 -8.88 34.30 34.86
CA GLY A 8 -9.57 33.01 34.80
C GLY A 8 -9.62 32.42 33.38
N LEU A 9 -9.74 31.10 33.28
CA LEU A 9 -9.69 30.36 32.00
C LEU A 9 -10.64 30.96 30.95
N ASP A 10 -11.89 31.22 31.31
CA ASP A 10 -12.88 31.75 30.36
C ASP A 10 -12.48 33.13 29.82
N GLY A 11 -12.06 34.05 30.69
CA GLY A 11 -11.55 35.35 30.27
C GLY A 11 -10.31 35.25 29.36
N HIS A 12 -9.46 34.23 29.53
CA HIS A 12 -8.34 33.94 28.63
C HIS A 12 -8.83 33.47 27.25
N VAL A 13 -9.77 32.53 27.23
CA VAL A 13 -10.37 31.99 26.01
C VAL A 13 -11.14 33.07 25.26
N ALA A 14 -11.99 33.86 25.92
CA ALA A 14 -12.74 34.96 25.34
C ALA A 14 -11.82 36.05 24.72
N ARG A 15 -10.65 36.31 25.32
CA ARG A 15 -9.64 37.19 24.69
C ARG A 15 -9.07 36.58 23.41
N ALA A 16 -8.67 35.31 23.44
CA ALA A 16 -8.15 34.63 22.25
C ALA A 16 -9.19 34.58 21.12
N THR A 17 -10.46 34.29 21.44
CA THR A 17 -11.57 34.30 20.47
C THR A 17 -11.78 35.67 19.83
N ARG A 18 -11.72 36.76 20.60
CA ARG A 18 -11.78 38.13 20.06
C ARG A 18 -10.61 38.45 19.12
N ASP A 19 -9.44 37.90 19.41
CA ASP A 19 -8.26 38.01 18.54
C ASP A 19 -8.32 37.05 17.32
N GLY A 20 -9.38 36.25 17.19
CA GLY A 20 -9.50 35.24 16.13
C GLY A 20 -8.51 34.09 16.27
N ARG A 21 -8.02 33.79 17.48
CA ARG A 21 -7.05 32.72 17.74
C ARG A 21 -7.68 31.56 18.51
N LEU A 22 -7.29 30.35 18.14
CA LEU A 22 -7.62 29.13 18.87
C LEU A 22 -6.71 29.02 20.11
N VAL A 23 -7.28 28.64 21.26
CA VAL A 23 -6.49 28.28 22.43
C VAL A 23 -6.08 26.80 22.34
N VAL A 24 -4.78 26.50 22.43
CA VAL A 24 -4.26 25.12 22.35
C VAL A 24 -3.76 24.64 23.71
N GLN A 25 -4.05 23.40 24.07
CA GLN A 25 -3.72 22.89 25.41
C GLN A 25 -3.16 21.47 25.34
N PRO A 26 -1.99 21.19 25.96
CA PRO A 26 -1.41 19.85 25.98
C PRO A 26 -2.01 19.01 27.12
N ARG A 27 -1.69 17.72 27.14
CA ARG A 27 -1.83 16.86 28.33
C ARG A 27 -0.45 16.52 28.88
N MET A 28 -0.21 16.86 30.15
CA MET A 28 1.11 16.75 30.76
C MET A 28 0.98 16.56 32.26
N GLY A 29 1.73 15.60 32.82
CA GLY A 29 1.77 15.31 34.25
C GLY A 29 3.06 14.59 34.61
N MET A 30 3.82 15.16 35.54
CA MET A 30 5.06 14.58 36.05
C MET A 30 4.93 14.36 37.55
N ALA A 31 5.57 13.33 38.09
CA ALA A 31 5.49 13.01 39.51
C ALA A 31 6.15 14.08 40.40
N LEU A 32 7.29 14.63 39.96
CA LEU A 32 8.13 15.53 40.75
C LEU A 32 7.71 17.00 40.55
N PRO A 33 7.69 17.81 41.62
CA PRO A 33 7.30 19.23 41.54
C PRO A 33 8.15 20.05 40.58
N ASP A 34 9.48 19.89 40.59
CA ASP A 34 10.38 20.68 39.75
C ASP A 34 10.19 20.37 38.25
N ASP A 35 9.99 19.11 37.90
CA ASP A 35 9.72 18.67 36.52
C ASP A 35 8.37 19.20 36.03
N MET A 36 7.34 19.09 36.87
CA MET A 36 6.00 19.61 36.55
C MET A 36 6.04 21.13 36.38
N ALA A 37 6.75 21.84 37.25
CA ALA A 37 6.96 23.28 37.16
C ALA A 37 7.74 23.67 35.89
N ALA A 38 8.78 22.93 35.53
CA ALA A 38 9.53 23.14 34.30
C ALA A 38 8.67 22.94 33.05
N GLY A 39 7.81 21.91 33.04
CA GLY A 39 6.83 21.68 31.98
C GLY A 39 5.87 22.86 31.82
N LEU A 40 5.24 23.31 32.91
CA LEU A 40 4.32 24.46 32.88
C LEU A 40 5.01 25.74 32.40
N ARG A 41 6.23 25.98 32.85
CA ARG A 41 7.04 27.13 32.42
C ARG A 41 7.33 27.08 30.91
N SER A 42 7.67 25.89 30.40
CA SER A 42 7.94 25.69 28.97
C SER A 42 6.71 25.99 28.09
N VAL A 43 5.50 25.65 28.58
CA VAL A 43 4.25 26.03 27.89
C VAL A 43 4.03 27.55 27.96
N ALA A 44 4.26 28.18 29.11
CA ALA A 44 4.13 29.63 29.27
C ALA A 44 5.12 30.40 28.36
N ASP A 45 6.36 29.93 28.25
CA ASP A 45 7.44 30.53 27.46
C ASP A 45 7.30 30.26 25.95
N SER A 46 6.35 29.41 25.53
CA SER A 46 6.14 29.06 24.12
C SER A 46 5.65 30.22 23.24
N GLY A 47 5.09 31.28 23.84
CA GLY A 47 4.48 32.41 23.13
C GLY A 47 3.14 32.11 22.44
N LEU A 48 2.60 30.89 22.61
CA LEU A 48 1.33 30.48 22.04
C LEU A 48 0.14 30.92 22.91
N ARG A 49 -1.07 30.98 22.31
CA ARG A 49 -2.32 31.09 23.09
C ARG A 49 -2.62 29.72 23.68
N ALA A 50 -2.12 29.46 24.89
CA ALA A 50 -2.17 28.14 25.49
C ALA A 50 -2.79 28.11 26.89
N VAL A 51 -3.03 26.90 27.40
CA VAL A 51 -3.43 26.63 28.79
C VAL A 51 -2.45 25.63 29.37
N GLY A 52 -2.02 25.85 30.60
CA GLY A 52 -1.17 24.93 31.35
C GLY A 52 -2.01 23.75 31.87
N THR A 53 -1.43 22.56 31.90
CA THR A 53 -2.12 21.36 32.34
C THR A 53 -1.35 20.68 33.46
N ILE A 54 -2.06 20.26 34.51
CA ILE A 54 -1.57 19.32 35.51
C ILE A 54 -2.44 18.07 35.42
N THR A 55 -1.94 17.03 34.76
CA THR A 55 -2.60 15.71 34.71
C THR A 55 -2.27 14.91 35.96
N LEU A 56 -3.28 14.48 36.71
CA LEU A 56 -3.10 13.74 37.98
C LEU A 56 -2.73 12.27 37.74
N ASP A 57 -2.01 11.66 38.66
CA ASP A 57 -1.66 10.24 38.61
C ASP A 57 -2.87 9.32 38.92
N SER A 58 -2.75 8.04 38.58
CA SER A 58 -3.84 7.08 38.77
C SER A 58 -4.21 6.74 40.21
N TYR A 59 -3.28 6.84 41.19
CA TYR A 59 -3.61 6.61 42.60
C TYR A 59 -4.50 7.72 43.14
N THR A 60 -4.13 8.98 42.85
CA THR A 60 -4.96 10.13 43.23
C THR A 60 -6.36 10.05 42.60
N ARG A 61 -6.47 9.57 41.36
CA ARG A 61 -7.78 9.42 40.67
C ARG A 61 -8.74 8.46 41.40
N VAL A 62 -8.22 7.42 42.05
CA VAL A 62 -9.04 6.43 42.78
C VAL A 62 -9.12 6.67 44.29
N GLY A 63 -8.53 7.77 44.78
CA GLY A 63 -8.52 8.13 46.20
C GLY A 63 -7.47 7.39 47.04
N ASP A 64 -6.51 6.70 46.42
CA ASP A 64 -5.41 6.02 47.14
C ASP A 64 -4.23 6.98 47.38
N HIS A 65 -4.47 8.02 48.18
CA HIS A 65 -3.48 9.05 48.46
C HIS A 65 -2.28 8.50 49.25
N ALA A 66 -2.49 7.46 50.06
CA ALA A 66 -1.42 6.78 50.78
C ALA A 66 -0.51 5.97 49.84
N GLY A 67 -1.07 5.32 48.82
CA GLY A 67 -0.33 4.71 47.73
C GLY A 67 0.48 5.72 46.93
N ALA A 68 -0.13 6.85 46.56
CA ALA A 68 0.57 7.95 45.87
C ALA A 68 1.76 8.50 46.70
N ARG A 69 1.57 8.70 48.01
CA ARG A 69 2.63 9.13 48.92
C ARG A 69 3.78 8.13 48.96
N ARG A 70 3.46 6.85 49.14
CA ARG A 70 4.46 5.80 49.20
C ARG A 70 5.26 5.69 47.89
N ALA A 71 4.60 5.83 46.75
CA ALA A 71 5.26 5.83 45.46
C ALA A 71 6.26 6.99 45.32
N LEU A 72 5.92 8.18 45.84
CA LEU A 72 6.88 9.29 45.90
C LEU A 72 8.07 8.97 46.81
N ASP A 73 7.81 8.46 48.02
CA ASP A 73 8.84 8.18 49.02
C ASP A 73 9.83 7.09 48.54
N GLU A 74 9.33 6.11 47.78
CA GLU A 74 10.09 5.00 47.20
C GLU A 74 10.64 5.30 45.78
N ALA A 75 10.40 6.51 45.26
CA ALA A 75 10.77 6.93 43.90
C ALA A 75 10.24 5.99 42.79
N LEU A 76 9.04 5.44 42.98
CA LEU A 76 8.35 4.64 41.98
C LEU A 76 7.74 5.54 40.89
N PRO A 77 7.72 5.08 39.62
CA PRO A 77 7.19 5.88 38.53
C PRO A 77 5.68 6.10 38.66
N LEU A 78 5.24 7.35 38.49
CA LEU A 78 3.83 7.74 38.42
C LEU A 78 3.51 8.30 37.03
N ASN A 79 2.29 8.06 36.56
CA ASN A 79 1.79 8.51 35.26
C ASN A 79 1.18 9.93 35.29
N GLY A 80 1.43 10.70 36.34
CA GLY A 80 0.91 12.05 36.53
C GLY A 80 1.39 12.69 37.84
N PHE A 81 0.87 13.88 38.13
CA PHE A 81 1.22 14.67 39.31
C PHE A 81 0.33 14.30 40.52
N PRO A 82 0.87 13.78 41.63
CA PRO A 82 0.09 13.39 42.81
C PRO A 82 -0.24 14.59 43.69
N LEU A 83 -1.17 15.42 43.21
CA LEU A 83 -1.55 16.71 43.80
C LEU A 83 -1.93 16.62 45.29
N VAL A 84 -2.73 15.61 45.67
CA VAL A 84 -3.19 15.44 47.06
C VAL A 84 -2.06 14.95 47.96
N ALA A 85 -1.13 14.14 47.43
CA ALA A 85 0.05 13.79 48.19
C ALA A 85 0.90 15.04 48.40
N HIS A 86 1.32 15.73 47.33
CA HIS A 86 2.20 16.90 47.44
C HIS A 86 1.65 18.03 48.31
N GLY A 87 0.32 18.15 48.38
CA GLY A 87 -0.36 19.13 49.19
C GLY A 87 -0.44 20.53 48.56
N PRO A 88 -1.16 21.46 49.20
CA PRO A 88 -1.54 22.72 48.58
C PRO A 88 -0.38 23.72 48.42
N GLU A 89 0.59 23.73 49.33
CA GLU A 89 1.73 24.65 49.25
C GLU A 89 2.65 24.32 48.06
N THR A 90 3.01 23.04 47.92
CA THR A 90 3.81 22.52 46.81
C THR A 90 3.08 22.72 45.49
N THR A 91 1.79 22.39 45.43
CA THR A 91 0.98 22.56 44.22
C THR A 91 0.88 24.03 43.82
N ARG A 92 0.74 24.96 44.78
CA ARG A 92 0.78 26.40 44.51
C ARG A 92 2.13 26.85 43.94
N ALA A 93 3.24 26.33 44.45
CA ALA A 93 4.57 26.63 43.93
C ALA A 93 4.75 26.15 42.48
N VAL A 94 4.28 24.94 42.17
CA VAL A 94 4.26 24.39 40.81
C VAL A 94 3.40 25.24 39.86
N ALA A 95 2.17 25.57 40.27
CA ALA A 95 1.25 26.36 39.47
C ALA A 95 1.79 27.76 39.12
N ARG A 96 2.54 28.39 40.03
CA ARG A 96 3.20 29.69 39.79
C ARG A 96 4.19 29.66 38.62
N ALA A 97 4.73 28.50 38.25
CA ALA A 97 5.63 28.38 37.11
C ALA A 97 4.96 28.71 35.76
N ALA A 98 3.63 28.63 35.69
CA ALA A 98 2.85 29.00 34.51
C ALA A 98 2.70 30.53 34.33
N GLY A 99 3.15 31.34 35.30
CA GLY A 99 3.04 32.80 35.24
C GLY A 99 1.58 33.28 35.17
N SER A 100 1.22 33.97 34.10
CA SER A 100 -0.16 34.47 33.86
C SER A 100 -1.03 33.52 33.04
N LEU A 101 -0.48 32.36 32.64
CA LEU A 101 -1.21 31.33 31.91
C LEU A 101 -2.21 30.64 32.85
N PRO A 102 -3.49 30.45 32.46
CA PRO A 102 -4.40 29.61 33.23
C PRO A 102 -3.87 28.18 33.33
N VAL A 103 -4.05 27.54 34.48
CA VAL A 103 -3.66 26.14 34.71
C VAL A 103 -4.91 25.33 35.06
N GLN A 104 -5.15 24.28 34.29
CA GLN A 104 -6.24 23.34 34.52
C GLN A 104 -5.72 22.03 35.13
N VAL A 105 -6.39 21.57 36.18
CA VAL A 105 -6.19 20.24 36.75
C VAL A 105 -7.02 19.23 35.97
N ARG A 106 -6.37 18.14 35.53
CA ARG A 106 -6.94 17.15 34.61
C ARG A 106 -6.84 15.76 35.20
N HIS A 107 -7.95 15.03 35.32
CA HIS A 107 -7.98 13.78 36.08
C HIS A 107 -8.94 12.74 35.47
N GLY A 108 -9.56 11.91 36.32
CA GLY A 108 -10.44 10.81 35.92
C GLY A 108 -11.02 10.15 37.16
N SER A 109 -11.63 10.95 38.04
CA SER A 109 -12.04 10.51 39.38
C SER A 109 -13.55 10.60 39.57
N ALA A 110 -14.15 9.51 40.04
CA ALA A 110 -15.57 9.46 40.41
C ALA A 110 -15.86 10.19 41.74
N ARG A 111 -14.82 10.48 42.56
CA ARG A 111 -14.91 11.11 43.88
C ARG A 111 -13.91 12.28 43.99
N PRO A 112 -14.21 13.46 43.41
CA PRO A 112 -13.23 14.53 43.25
C PRO A 112 -12.99 15.40 44.49
N ALA A 113 -13.65 15.13 45.62
CA ALA A 113 -13.66 16.02 46.79
C ALA A 113 -12.26 16.43 47.27
N ASP A 114 -11.37 15.46 47.52
CA ASP A 114 -10.00 15.75 47.99
C ASP A 114 -9.18 16.51 46.95
N ILE A 115 -9.38 16.20 45.67
CA ILE A 115 -8.72 16.87 44.54
C ILE A 115 -9.13 18.34 44.52
N PHE A 116 -10.44 18.61 44.59
CA PHE A 116 -10.98 19.96 44.55
C PHE A 116 -10.58 20.78 45.78
N ALA A 117 -10.61 20.17 46.98
CA ALA A 117 -10.17 20.82 48.20
C ALA A 117 -8.70 21.27 48.13
N VAL A 118 -7.79 20.38 47.71
CA VAL A 118 -6.36 20.73 47.57
C VAL A 118 -6.14 21.70 46.41
N MET A 119 -6.84 21.54 45.28
CA MET A 119 -6.78 22.45 44.14
C MET A 119 -7.19 23.87 44.55
N ALA A 120 -8.35 24.04 45.18
CA ALA A 120 -8.86 25.33 45.64
C ALA A 120 -7.91 25.94 46.70
N ALA A 121 -7.44 25.14 47.66
CA ALA A 121 -6.44 25.59 48.63
C ALA A 121 -5.11 26.01 47.99
N SER A 122 -4.77 25.49 46.80
CA SER A 122 -3.59 25.88 46.04
C SER A 122 -3.76 27.19 45.24
N GLY A 123 -4.97 27.76 45.21
CA GLY A 123 -5.32 28.91 44.37
C GLY A 123 -5.61 28.55 42.92
N LEU A 124 -5.89 27.28 42.63
CA LEU A 124 -6.36 26.81 41.33
C LEU A 124 -7.88 26.71 41.35
N ALA A 125 -8.54 27.13 40.27
CA ALA A 125 -10.00 27.19 40.19
C ALA A 125 -10.57 26.43 38.98
N THR A 126 -9.74 25.71 38.22
CA THR A 126 -10.13 25.12 36.94
C THR A 126 -9.83 23.63 36.93
N SER A 127 -10.88 22.82 36.77
CA SER A 127 -10.78 21.36 36.61
C SER A 127 -11.59 20.85 35.43
N GLU A 128 -11.55 19.53 35.20
CA GLU A 128 -12.42 18.81 34.27
C GLU A 128 -13.08 17.59 34.92
N GLY A 129 -14.09 17.04 34.26
CA GLY A 129 -14.73 15.77 34.60
C GLY A 129 -16.25 15.86 34.60
N GLY A 130 -16.88 14.95 35.35
CA GLY A 130 -18.33 14.94 35.49
C GLY A 130 -18.84 13.68 36.21
N PRO A 131 -20.07 13.75 36.74
CA PRO A 131 -20.66 12.67 37.54
C PRO A 131 -20.84 11.36 36.77
N VAL A 132 -20.95 11.42 35.43
CA VAL A 132 -21.08 10.24 34.59
C VAL A 132 -19.76 9.95 33.89
N SER A 133 -19.17 10.97 33.26
CA SER A 133 -18.01 10.83 32.39
C SER A 133 -16.72 10.39 33.10
N TYR A 134 -16.58 10.68 34.40
CA TYR A 134 -15.47 10.21 35.24
C TYR A 134 -15.84 9.02 36.13
N CYS A 135 -17.04 8.48 35.95
CA CYS A 135 -17.52 7.27 36.62
C CYS A 135 -17.51 6.08 35.64
N LEU A 136 -18.32 6.14 34.59
CA LEU A 136 -18.59 5.00 33.70
C LEU A 136 -17.33 4.50 32.96
N PRO A 137 -16.50 5.36 32.32
CA PRO A 137 -15.30 4.90 31.61
C PRO A 137 -14.14 4.43 32.51
N TYR A 138 -14.09 4.88 33.77
CA TYR A 138 -12.86 4.88 34.56
C TYR A 138 -12.84 3.92 35.76
N GLY A 139 -13.97 3.32 36.13
CA GLY A 139 -14.00 2.51 37.35
C GLY A 139 -15.23 1.64 37.53
N ARG A 140 -15.51 1.32 38.80
CA ARG A 140 -16.66 0.54 39.24
C ARG A 140 -17.46 1.24 40.34
N THR A 141 -17.15 2.50 40.62
CA THR A 141 -17.86 3.30 41.62
C THR A 141 -19.31 3.42 41.19
N PRO A 142 -20.30 3.05 42.02
CA PRO A 142 -21.71 3.17 41.66
C PRO A 142 -22.04 4.59 41.21
N LEU A 143 -22.81 4.73 40.12
CA LEU A 143 -23.13 6.02 39.54
C LEU A 143 -23.87 6.94 40.54
N ALA A 144 -24.75 6.37 41.36
CA ALA A 144 -25.43 7.11 42.44
C ALA A 144 -24.45 7.75 43.43
N GLU A 145 -23.37 7.03 43.75
CA GLU A 145 -22.33 7.56 44.62
C GLU A 145 -21.53 8.66 43.90
N SER A 146 -21.15 8.45 42.63
CA SER A 146 -20.42 9.47 41.88
C SER A 146 -21.23 10.76 41.72
N VAL A 147 -22.52 10.66 41.39
CA VAL A 147 -23.44 11.81 41.30
C VAL A 147 -23.49 12.59 42.62
N ALA A 148 -23.59 11.90 43.76
CA ALA A 148 -23.58 12.54 45.08
C ALA A 148 -22.23 13.23 45.35
N CYS A 149 -21.12 12.52 45.16
CA CYS A 149 -19.78 13.07 45.38
C CYS A 149 -19.50 14.29 44.50
N TRP A 150 -19.89 14.25 43.22
CA TRP A 150 -19.71 15.38 42.30
C TRP A 150 -20.61 16.56 42.65
N ARG A 151 -21.81 16.34 43.20
CA ARG A 151 -22.70 17.42 43.65
C ARG A 151 -22.07 18.19 44.80
N ASP A 152 -21.66 17.45 45.83
CA ASP A 152 -21.09 18.03 47.04
C ASP A 152 -19.76 18.72 46.72
N ALA A 153 -18.88 18.05 45.98
CA ALA A 153 -17.57 18.59 45.63
C ALA A 153 -17.67 19.81 44.71
N SER A 154 -18.56 19.82 43.71
CA SER A 154 -18.71 20.97 42.80
C SER A 154 -19.29 22.19 43.51
N THR A 155 -20.23 21.97 44.44
CA THR A 155 -20.79 23.04 45.28
C THR A 155 -19.71 23.62 46.19
N GLN A 156 -18.96 22.75 46.88
CA GLN A 156 -17.86 23.17 47.74
C GLN A 156 -16.76 23.92 46.95
N LEU A 157 -16.40 23.43 45.75
CA LEU A 157 -15.43 24.11 44.89
C LEU A 157 -15.90 25.52 44.51
N ALA A 158 -17.18 25.68 44.15
CA ALA A 158 -17.75 26.98 43.82
C ALA A 158 -17.70 27.95 45.01
N ASP A 159 -18.04 27.48 46.20
CA ASP A 159 -18.00 28.27 47.44
C ASP A 159 -16.56 28.62 47.86
N ASP A 160 -15.63 27.66 47.81
CA ASP A 160 -14.22 27.86 48.15
C ASP A 160 -13.53 28.84 47.20
N CYS A 161 -13.79 28.73 45.89
CA CYS A 161 -13.28 29.68 44.90
C CYS A 161 -13.85 31.07 45.17
N ARG A 162 -15.17 31.19 45.40
CA ARG A 162 -15.83 32.46 45.69
C ARG A 162 -15.26 33.13 46.93
N ALA A 163 -15.01 32.35 48.00
CA ALA A 163 -14.40 32.84 49.24
C ALA A 163 -12.98 33.39 49.02
N GLN A 164 -12.27 32.91 48.00
CA GLN A 164 -10.93 33.36 47.61
C GLN A 164 -10.93 34.42 46.50
N GLY A 165 -12.11 34.88 46.04
CA GLY A 165 -12.23 35.84 44.94
C GLY A 165 -11.90 35.24 43.56
N LEU A 166 -11.96 33.92 43.42
CA LEU A 166 -11.77 33.18 42.18
C LEU A 166 -13.12 32.74 41.61
N ALA A 167 -13.20 32.54 40.29
CA ALA A 167 -14.35 31.93 39.64
C ALA A 167 -14.05 30.45 39.36
N ALA A 168 -14.81 29.54 39.97
CA ALA A 168 -14.70 28.12 39.68
C ALA A 168 -15.07 27.85 38.21
N HIS A 169 -14.27 27.03 37.55
CA HIS A 169 -14.48 26.60 36.17
C HIS A 169 -14.43 25.08 36.09
N LEU A 170 -15.48 24.46 35.53
CA LEU A 170 -15.51 23.02 35.27
C LEU A 170 -15.71 22.72 33.79
N GLU A 171 -14.77 21.98 33.23
CA GLU A 171 -14.90 21.38 31.90
C GLU A 171 -15.58 20.03 31.99
N THR A 172 -16.68 19.85 31.26
CA THR A 172 -17.37 18.57 31.12
C THR A 172 -16.46 17.55 30.44
N PHE A 173 -16.57 16.26 30.78
CA PHE A 173 -15.94 15.17 30.00
C PHE A 173 -16.99 14.26 29.34
N GLY A 174 -18.28 14.59 29.49
CA GLY A 174 -19.41 13.92 28.84
C GLY A 174 -19.36 13.95 27.31
N GLY A 175 -18.67 14.93 26.71
CA GLY A 175 -18.42 14.95 25.27
C GLY A 175 -17.31 14.02 24.79
N CYS A 176 -16.64 13.31 25.70
CA CYS A 176 -15.54 12.41 25.40
C CYS A 176 -15.89 10.96 25.74
N LEU A 177 -16.39 10.69 26.95
CA LEU A 177 -16.72 9.34 27.45
C LEU A 177 -15.60 8.32 27.18
N LEU A 178 -15.86 7.32 26.32
CA LEU A 178 -14.89 6.28 25.94
C LEU A 178 -13.87 6.75 24.88
N GLY A 179 -13.99 7.96 24.37
CA GLY A 179 -13.08 8.57 23.40
C GLY A 179 -13.25 8.13 21.95
N GLN A 180 -13.97 7.03 21.69
CA GLN A 180 -14.22 6.52 20.35
C GLN A 180 -15.54 5.75 20.27
N LEU A 181 -16.13 5.69 19.07
CA LEU A 181 -17.33 4.90 18.74
C LEU A 181 -18.59 5.29 19.54
N CYS A 182 -18.62 6.49 20.10
CA CYS A 182 -19.79 7.09 20.74
C CYS A 182 -20.49 8.03 19.75
N PRO A 183 -21.72 7.73 19.27
CA PRO A 183 -22.42 8.58 18.31
C PRO A 183 -22.49 10.05 18.76
N PRO A 184 -22.30 11.04 17.86
CA PRO A 184 -22.13 12.44 18.24
C PRO A 184 -23.29 13.01 19.06
N SER A 185 -24.53 12.60 18.80
CA SER A 185 -25.70 13.05 19.55
C SER A 185 -25.65 12.69 21.04
N LEU A 186 -25.07 11.52 21.39
CA LEU A 186 -24.82 11.15 22.80
C LEU A 186 -23.77 12.05 23.43
N LEU A 187 -22.66 12.32 22.72
CA LEU A 187 -21.58 13.16 23.23
C LEU A 187 -22.06 14.60 23.47
N VAL A 188 -22.85 15.15 22.54
CA VAL A 188 -23.48 16.47 22.70
C VAL A 188 -24.43 16.49 23.90
N ALA A 189 -25.31 15.49 24.02
CA ALA A 189 -26.26 15.39 25.12
C ALA A 189 -25.56 15.30 26.48
N MET A 190 -24.59 14.39 26.62
CA MET A 190 -23.87 14.18 27.87
C MET A 190 -23.02 15.39 28.28
N SER A 191 -22.35 16.04 27.33
CA SER A 191 -21.62 17.29 27.58
C SER A 191 -22.55 18.37 28.16
N LEU A 192 -23.72 18.57 27.55
CA LEU A 192 -24.67 19.57 28.03
C LEU A 192 -25.29 19.22 29.39
N LEU A 193 -25.66 17.96 29.61
CA LEU A 193 -26.23 17.52 30.89
C LEU A 193 -25.26 17.69 32.05
N GLU A 194 -23.98 17.40 31.85
CA GLU A 194 -22.96 17.65 32.89
C GLU A 194 -22.75 19.15 33.12
N ALA A 195 -22.79 19.98 32.07
CA ALA A 195 -22.71 21.43 32.24
C ALA A 195 -23.90 21.99 33.03
N LEU A 196 -25.12 21.49 32.78
CA LEU A 196 -26.31 21.85 33.54
C LEU A 196 -26.23 21.39 35.00
N PHE A 197 -25.67 20.20 35.24
CA PHE A 197 -25.39 19.71 36.59
C PHE A 197 -24.44 20.65 37.34
N PHE A 198 -23.35 21.10 36.71
CA PHE A 198 -22.42 22.07 37.30
C PHE A 198 -23.09 23.42 37.58
N ALA A 199 -23.93 23.91 36.67
CA ALA A 199 -24.70 25.12 36.87
C ALA A 199 -25.66 24.99 38.09
N GLN A 200 -26.31 23.84 38.28
CA GLN A 200 -27.13 23.58 39.47
C GLN A 200 -26.32 23.57 40.77
N CYS A 201 -25.03 23.21 40.71
CA CYS A 201 -24.10 23.28 41.83
C CYS A 201 -23.51 24.69 42.05
N GLY A 202 -23.94 25.71 41.29
CA GLY A 202 -23.48 27.09 41.45
C GLY A 202 -22.14 27.42 40.80
N VAL A 203 -21.66 26.58 39.88
CA VAL A 203 -20.42 26.83 39.13
C VAL A 203 -20.65 27.92 38.08
N PRO A 204 -19.92 29.06 38.12
CA PRO A 204 -20.20 30.22 37.27
C PRO A 204 -19.66 30.10 35.84
N SER A 205 -18.80 29.13 35.55
CA SER A 205 -18.12 29.00 34.26
C SER A 205 -17.91 27.54 33.88
N VAL A 206 -18.20 27.17 32.63
CA VAL A 206 -18.08 25.79 32.15
C VAL A 206 -17.43 25.70 30.78
N SER A 207 -16.75 24.58 30.50
CA SER A 207 -16.39 24.19 29.14
C SER A 207 -17.22 22.98 28.69
N LEU A 208 -17.81 23.08 27.51
CA LEU A 208 -18.51 21.97 26.86
C LEU A 208 -17.50 21.19 26.02
N SER A 209 -17.21 19.95 26.40
CA SER A 209 -16.28 19.10 25.64
C SER A 209 -16.97 18.43 24.47
N TYR A 210 -16.19 18.13 23.43
CA TYR A 210 -16.53 17.20 22.36
C TYR A 210 -15.25 16.51 21.87
N ALA A 211 -15.23 15.18 21.79
CA ALA A 211 -14.12 14.44 21.21
C ALA A 211 -14.35 14.18 19.73
N GLN A 212 -13.39 14.59 18.90
CA GLN A 212 -13.39 14.32 17.47
C GLN A 212 -13.64 12.82 17.21
N GLN A 213 -14.57 12.52 16.29
CA GLN A 213 -14.91 11.16 15.89
C GLN A 213 -14.30 10.86 14.50
N THR A 214 -14.98 10.04 13.72
CA THR A 214 -14.44 9.43 12.48
C THR A 214 -14.65 10.31 11.24
N SER A 215 -15.49 11.35 11.33
CA SER A 215 -15.84 12.23 10.21
C SER A 215 -15.76 13.71 10.59
N PRO A 216 -14.79 14.47 10.03
CA PRO A 216 -14.63 15.90 10.30
C PRO A 216 -15.90 16.74 10.04
N ALA A 217 -16.67 16.43 8.99
CA ALA A 217 -17.90 17.16 8.71
C ALA A 217 -18.98 16.90 9.77
N GLN A 218 -19.11 15.64 10.20
CA GLN A 218 -20.04 15.27 11.28
C GLN A 218 -19.64 15.88 12.63
N ASP A 219 -18.34 16.01 12.89
CA ASP A 219 -17.83 16.68 14.08
C ASP A 219 -18.20 18.17 14.08
N ILE A 220 -18.15 18.84 12.92
CA ILE A 220 -18.57 20.25 12.78
C ILE A 220 -20.08 20.40 13.00
N GLU A 221 -20.90 19.48 12.47
CA GLU A 221 -22.35 19.45 12.73
C GLU A 221 -22.63 19.25 14.23
N ALA A 222 -21.87 18.40 14.92
CA ALA A 222 -22.03 18.16 16.35
C ALA A 222 -21.65 19.38 17.20
N LEU A 223 -20.57 20.07 16.85
CA LEU A 223 -20.18 21.33 17.50
C LEU A 223 -21.22 22.44 17.26
N ALA A 224 -21.81 22.49 16.07
CA ALA A 224 -22.92 23.40 15.77
C ALA A 224 -24.17 23.09 16.62
N ALA A 225 -24.56 21.81 16.70
CA ALA A 225 -25.67 21.36 17.54
C ALA A 225 -25.43 21.68 19.03
N MET A 226 -24.21 21.46 19.52
CA MET A 226 -23.80 21.76 20.88
C MET A 226 -23.95 23.25 21.20
N ARG A 227 -23.55 24.13 20.27
CA ARG A 227 -23.70 25.58 20.45
C ARG A 227 -25.16 26.00 20.55
N VAL A 228 -26.01 25.49 19.66
CA VAL A 228 -27.46 25.76 19.70
C VAL A 228 -28.08 25.32 21.04
N LEU A 229 -27.76 24.11 21.49
CA LEU A 229 -28.31 23.59 22.75
C LEU A 229 -27.76 24.30 23.98
N ALA A 230 -26.48 24.67 23.96
CA ALA A 230 -25.88 25.49 25.01
C ALA A 230 -26.59 26.83 25.10
N ASP A 231 -26.84 27.49 23.97
CA ASP A 231 -27.53 28.77 23.89
C ASP A 231 -28.96 28.71 24.42
N GLU A 232 -29.65 27.61 24.20
CA GLU A 232 -31.03 27.41 24.64
C GLU A 232 -31.15 27.00 26.11
N LEU A 233 -30.31 26.09 26.59
CA LEU A 233 -30.55 25.38 27.84
C LEU A 233 -29.65 25.84 29.00
N LEU A 234 -28.44 26.33 28.74
CA LEU A 234 -27.58 26.80 29.83
C LEU A 234 -28.05 28.16 30.36
N PRO A 235 -28.08 28.37 31.68
CA PRO A 235 -28.49 29.64 32.26
C PRO A 235 -27.62 30.81 31.76
N PRO A 236 -28.19 32.01 31.49
CA PRO A 236 -27.43 33.14 30.94
C PRO A 236 -26.31 33.67 31.84
N TRP A 237 -26.33 33.34 33.14
CA TRP A 237 -25.29 33.74 34.11
C TRP A 237 -24.06 32.83 34.08
N VAL A 238 -24.11 31.69 33.38
CA VAL A 238 -23.00 30.76 33.26
C VAL A 238 -22.16 31.14 32.04
N GLU A 239 -20.90 31.52 32.27
CA GLU A 239 -19.92 31.70 31.21
C GLU A 239 -19.60 30.36 30.54
N ARG A 240 -19.45 30.34 29.22
CA ARG A 240 -19.26 29.08 28.48
C ARG A 240 -18.40 29.23 27.24
N HIS A 241 -17.64 28.18 26.95
CA HIS A 241 -17.00 27.96 25.66
C HIS A 241 -16.95 26.47 25.31
N ILE A 242 -16.67 26.15 24.05
CA ILE A 242 -16.57 24.78 23.55
C ILE A 242 -15.10 24.39 23.44
N VAL A 243 -14.78 23.18 23.89
CA VAL A 243 -13.45 22.57 23.77
C VAL A 243 -13.51 21.31 22.92
N LEU A 244 -12.76 21.30 21.82
CA LEU A 244 -12.55 20.10 21.03
C LEU A 244 -11.40 19.30 21.63
N TYR A 245 -11.58 17.98 21.75
CA TYR A 245 -10.49 17.05 21.98
C TYR A 245 -10.06 16.47 20.65
N ALA A 246 -8.77 16.58 20.33
CA ALA A 246 -8.20 15.81 19.24
C ALA A 246 -8.53 14.33 19.44
N TYR A 247 -8.63 13.61 18.32
CA TYR A 247 -9.07 12.22 18.27
C TYR A 247 -8.53 11.36 19.42
N MET A 248 -9.43 10.71 20.16
CA MET A 248 -9.09 9.99 21.40
C MET A 248 -9.08 8.46 21.24
N GLY A 249 -9.39 7.96 20.05
CA GLY A 249 -9.36 6.53 19.73
C GLY A 249 -7.97 6.00 19.40
N VAL A 250 -7.91 4.84 18.75
CA VAL A 250 -6.66 4.26 18.25
C VAL A 250 -5.97 5.25 17.31
N PHE A 251 -4.75 5.67 17.64
CA PHE A 251 -4.02 6.70 16.92
C PHE A 251 -3.24 6.12 15.71
N PRO A 252 -3.00 6.89 14.64
CA PRO A 252 -2.16 6.46 13.51
C PRO A 252 -0.78 6.00 13.98
N ARG A 253 -0.28 4.92 13.36
CA ARG A 253 1.02 4.33 13.71
C ARG A 253 2.17 5.06 13.04
N SER A 254 1.93 5.62 11.86
CA SER A 254 2.93 6.43 11.15
C SER A 254 2.95 7.87 11.69
N LEU A 255 4.16 8.46 11.78
CA LEU A 255 4.31 9.87 12.17
C LEU A 255 3.54 10.82 11.25
N PRO A 256 3.60 10.70 9.90
CA PRO A 256 2.86 11.60 9.02
C PRO A 256 1.34 11.43 9.13
N GLY A 257 0.85 10.21 9.35
CA GLY A 257 -0.57 9.96 9.63
C GLY A 257 -1.02 10.63 10.93
N ALA A 258 -0.19 10.57 11.97
CA ALA A 258 -0.47 11.19 13.26
C ALA A 258 -0.47 12.72 13.18
N GLU A 259 0.44 13.31 12.40
CA GLU A 259 0.49 14.76 12.14
C GLU A 259 -0.68 15.23 11.27
N LEU A 260 -1.06 14.46 10.25
CA LEU A 260 -2.24 14.75 9.42
C LEU A 260 -3.53 14.74 10.24
N LEU A 261 -3.66 13.80 11.16
CA LEU A 261 -4.79 13.74 12.10
C LEU A 261 -4.79 14.94 13.06
N GLN A 262 -3.62 15.35 13.58
CA GLN A 262 -3.48 16.55 14.42
C GLN A 262 -3.86 17.83 13.66
N ALA A 263 -3.37 17.98 12.43
CA ALA A 263 -3.71 19.09 11.57
C ALA A 263 -5.23 19.14 11.33
N THR A 264 -5.84 17.99 11.00
CA THR A 264 -7.29 17.91 10.80
C THR A 264 -8.06 18.24 12.08
N SER A 265 -7.55 17.84 13.26
CA SER A 265 -8.14 18.21 14.55
C SER A 265 -8.18 19.73 14.74
N ALA A 266 -7.08 20.42 14.38
CA ALA A 266 -7.00 21.88 14.44
C ALA A 266 -7.92 22.56 13.42
N GLU A 267 -8.06 22.00 12.21
CA GLU A 267 -9.02 22.49 11.23
C GLU A 267 -10.47 22.36 11.72
N VAL A 268 -10.83 21.18 12.25
CA VAL A 268 -12.17 20.93 12.82
C VAL A 268 -12.44 21.87 13.99
N ALA A 269 -11.47 22.12 14.87
CA ALA A 269 -11.65 23.07 15.97
C ALA A 269 -12.02 24.46 15.45
N VAL A 270 -11.25 24.98 14.48
CA VAL A 270 -11.48 26.32 13.93
C VAL A 270 -12.79 26.38 13.14
N ARG A 271 -13.03 25.42 12.24
CA ARG A 271 -14.19 25.40 11.35
C ARG A 271 -15.49 25.08 12.08
N GLY A 272 -15.42 24.20 13.08
CA GLY A 272 -16.48 23.88 14.03
C GLY A 272 -16.75 24.97 15.07
N GLY A 273 -15.90 26.00 15.13
CA GLY A 273 -16.06 27.12 16.04
C GLY A 273 -15.74 26.80 17.49
N ALA A 274 -14.95 25.76 17.78
CA ALA A 274 -14.45 25.53 19.13
C ALA A 274 -13.40 26.59 19.51
N GLU A 275 -13.51 27.14 20.71
CA GLU A 275 -12.61 28.18 21.20
C GLU A 275 -11.29 27.59 21.77
N ARG A 276 -11.31 26.31 22.13
CA ARG A 276 -10.15 25.59 22.67
C ARG A 276 -9.97 24.20 22.06
N LEU A 277 -8.72 23.77 21.93
CA LEU A 277 -8.33 22.43 21.45
C LEU A 277 -7.37 21.76 22.43
N ILE A 278 -7.73 20.56 22.91
CA ILE A 278 -6.80 19.66 23.59
C ILE A 278 -6.02 18.89 22.54
N VAL A 279 -4.71 19.14 22.44
CA VAL A 279 -3.86 18.52 21.40
C VAL A 279 -3.43 17.11 21.79
N LYS A 280 -3.15 16.31 20.78
CA LYS A 280 -2.46 15.01 20.85
C LYS A 280 -1.09 15.14 20.19
N THR A 281 -0.17 14.23 20.47
CA THR A 281 1.19 14.28 19.94
C THR A 281 1.40 13.28 18.80
N SER A 282 2.43 13.47 17.97
CA SER A 282 2.72 12.55 16.86
C SER A 282 3.18 11.18 17.34
N VAL A 283 3.59 11.09 18.61
CA VAL A 283 4.05 9.86 19.27
C VAL A 283 2.98 9.17 20.11
N GLU A 284 1.72 9.61 20.02
CA GLU A 284 0.60 9.11 20.84
C GLU A 284 0.42 7.58 20.78
N ALA A 285 0.70 6.96 19.63
CA ALA A 285 0.60 5.50 19.47
C ALA A 285 1.73 4.72 20.15
N HIS A 286 2.79 5.40 20.60
CA HIS A 286 4.07 4.77 20.95
C HIS A 286 4.45 4.95 22.42
N ARG A 287 4.27 6.15 22.98
CA ARG A 287 4.74 6.48 24.33
C ARG A 287 4.06 7.73 24.91
N ILE A 288 4.27 7.94 26.21
CA ILE A 288 3.98 9.24 26.85
C ILE A 288 4.93 10.29 26.24
N PRO A 289 4.41 11.43 25.76
CA PRO A 289 5.23 12.44 25.11
C PRO A 289 6.10 13.22 26.10
N THR A 290 7.27 13.61 25.62
CA THR A 290 8.15 14.59 26.29
C THR A 290 7.54 15.99 26.27
N VAL A 291 8.13 16.92 27.05
CA VAL A 291 7.73 18.34 27.03
C VAL A 291 7.93 18.94 25.63
N GLU A 292 9.03 18.61 24.96
CA GLU A 292 9.32 19.13 23.62
C GLU A 292 8.33 18.64 22.57
N GLU A 293 7.97 17.35 22.59
CA GLU A 293 6.95 16.78 21.68
C GLU A 293 5.57 17.40 21.93
N ASN A 294 5.21 17.68 23.20
CA ASN A 294 4.00 18.44 23.52
C ASN A 294 4.04 19.85 22.93
N LEU A 295 5.16 20.57 23.06
CA LEU A 295 5.33 21.91 22.48
C LEU A 295 5.26 21.88 20.95
N ALA A 296 5.83 20.86 20.31
CA ALA A 296 5.74 20.68 18.86
C ALA A 296 4.28 20.52 18.41
N ALA A 297 3.49 19.68 19.10
CA ALA A 297 2.07 19.51 18.81
C ALA A 297 1.27 20.82 18.99
N LEU A 298 1.57 21.61 20.03
CA LEU A 298 0.95 22.91 20.23
C LEU A 298 1.27 23.90 19.10
N ARG A 299 2.54 23.94 18.65
CA ARG A 299 2.96 24.81 17.54
C ARG A 299 2.31 24.41 16.22
N LEU A 300 2.24 23.10 15.95
CA LEU A 300 1.55 22.57 14.77
C LEU A 300 0.08 22.98 14.78
N ALA A 301 -0.62 22.72 15.87
CA ALA A 301 -2.04 23.05 16.02
C ALA A 301 -2.30 24.57 15.86
N ASP A 302 -1.48 25.43 16.48
CA ASP A 302 -1.60 26.89 16.32
C ASP A 302 -1.36 27.34 14.87
N ALA A 303 -0.33 26.80 14.21
CA ALA A 303 0.00 27.14 12.83
C ALA A 303 -1.10 26.72 11.86
N VAL A 304 -1.62 25.49 12.00
CA VAL A 304 -2.73 24.99 11.20
C VAL A 304 -3.99 25.79 11.47
N ALA A 305 -4.31 26.09 12.74
CA ALA A 305 -5.48 26.87 13.10
C ALA A 305 -5.49 28.28 12.48
N ARG A 306 -4.33 28.94 12.41
CA ARG A 306 -4.19 30.25 11.75
C ARG A 306 -4.49 30.17 10.25
N ASN A 307 -4.04 29.11 9.58
CA ASN A 307 -4.24 28.93 8.14
C ASN A 307 -5.66 28.44 7.79
N ALA A 308 -6.22 27.55 8.61
CA ALA A 308 -7.50 26.88 8.36
C ALA A 308 -8.66 27.85 8.09
N ARG A 309 -8.64 29.04 8.71
CA ARG A 309 -9.62 30.11 8.46
C ARG A 309 -9.73 30.48 6.98
N HIS A 310 -8.60 30.49 6.28
CA HIS A 310 -8.48 30.93 4.89
C HIS A 310 -8.42 29.78 3.90
N THR A 311 -7.80 28.66 4.27
CA THR A 311 -7.41 27.62 3.31
C THR A 311 -8.13 26.28 3.46
N SER A 312 -8.83 26.02 4.57
CA SER A 312 -9.47 24.71 4.77
C SER A 312 -10.65 24.52 3.83
N ALA A 313 -10.89 23.29 3.36
CA ALA A 313 -12.06 22.96 2.54
C ALA A 313 -13.30 22.58 3.39
N LEU A 314 -13.13 22.42 4.71
CA LEU A 314 -14.23 22.05 5.61
C LEU A 314 -15.24 23.21 5.74
N PRO A 315 -16.55 22.89 5.90
CA PRO A 315 -17.58 23.89 6.06
C PRO A 315 -17.43 24.64 7.39
N TRP A 316 -17.88 25.89 7.45
CA TRP A 316 -18.04 26.56 8.74
C TRP A 316 -19.24 25.99 9.50
N HIS A 317 -19.18 25.98 10.83
CA HIS A 317 -20.28 25.50 11.68
C HIS A 317 -21.62 26.19 11.38
N GLY A 318 -21.62 27.47 10.97
CA GLY A 318 -22.84 28.19 10.54
C GLY A 318 -23.38 27.79 9.16
N GLN A 319 -22.65 26.96 8.41
CA GLN A 319 -23.03 26.39 7.12
C GLN A 319 -23.37 24.90 7.21
N ALA A 320 -23.00 24.25 8.32
CA ALA A 320 -23.31 22.85 8.56
C ALA A 320 -24.79 22.68 8.90
N ASP A 321 -25.36 21.53 8.56
CA ASP A 321 -26.73 21.15 8.93
C ASP A 321 -26.69 20.23 10.18
N PRO A 322 -26.97 20.76 11.38
CA PRO A 322 -26.93 19.98 12.61
C PRO A 322 -28.23 19.21 12.89
N ASP A 323 -29.26 19.28 12.04
CA ASP A 323 -30.65 18.96 12.41
C ASP A 323 -30.83 17.55 12.98
N ASP A 324 -30.17 16.54 12.39
CA ASP A 324 -30.26 15.17 12.86
C ASP A 324 -29.60 14.99 14.23
N ILE A 325 -28.37 15.49 14.41
CA ILE A 325 -27.63 15.39 15.68
C ILE A 325 -28.36 16.18 16.76
N LEU A 326 -28.86 17.37 16.42
CA LEU A 326 -29.61 18.24 17.31
C LEU A 326 -30.91 17.56 17.78
N ARG A 327 -31.68 16.98 16.86
CA ARG A 327 -32.92 16.27 17.17
C ARG A 327 -32.68 15.06 18.07
N GLU A 328 -31.66 14.24 17.76
CA GLU A 328 -31.31 13.09 18.59
C GLU A 328 -30.83 13.53 19.99
N ALA A 329 -29.94 14.54 20.06
CA ALA A 329 -29.44 15.05 21.34
C ALA A 329 -30.57 15.61 22.22
N ARG A 330 -31.54 16.35 21.64
CA ARG A 330 -32.73 16.82 22.37
C ARG A 330 -33.53 15.68 22.97
N ALA A 331 -33.75 14.63 22.20
CA ALA A 331 -34.49 13.47 22.66
C ALA A 331 -33.77 12.76 23.83
N LEU A 332 -32.42 12.71 23.80
CA LEU A 332 -31.61 12.15 24.89
C LEU A 332 -31.60 13.04 26.15
N ILE A 333 -31.63 14.36 25.97
CA ILE A 333 -31.63 15.34 27.07
C ILE A 333 -32.99 15.39 27.78
N ALA A 334 -34.09 15.33 27.04
CA ALA A 334 -35.44 15.61 27.55
C ALA A 334 -35.82 14.80 28.82
N PRO A 335 -35.62 13.46 28.89
CA PRO A 335 -35.98 12.68 30.07
C PRO A 335 -35.23 13.08 31.34
N VAL A 336 -34.01 13.64 31.20
CA VAL A 336 -33.22 14.13 32.34
C VAL A 336 -33.74 15.49 32.82
N LEU A 337 -34.14 16.37 31.89
CA LEU A 337 -34.69 17.68 32.24
C LEU A 337 -36.06 17.59 32.92
N GLU A 338 -36.89 16.61 32.54
CA GLU A 338 -38.22 16.39 33.16
C GLU A 338 -38.15 16.13 34.67
N ALA A 339 -37.01 15.62 35.18
CA ALA A 339 -36.80 15.39 36.61
C ALA A 339 -36.57 16.69 37.42
N GLY A 340 -36.24 17.80 36.76
CA GLY A 340 -35.88 19.08 37.39
C GLY A 340 -34.50 19.09 38.07
N ASP A 341 -34.16 18.08 38.87
CA ASP A 341 -32.81 17.82 39.38
C ASP A 341 -32.04 16.97 38.36
N ILE A 342 -30.97 17.54 37.78
CA ILE A 342 -30.21 16.89 36.71
C ILE A 342 -29.53 15.61 37.20
N GLY A 343 -29.03 15.59 38.45
CA GLY A 343 -28.40 14.39 38.99
C GLY A 343 -29.40 13.25 39.19
N ALA A 344 -30.60 13.56 39.70
CA ALA A 344 -31.67 12.58 39.81
C ALA A 344 -32.14 12.08 38.44
N GLY A 345 -32.25 12.98 37.46
CA GLY A 345 -32.57 12.66 36.07
C GLY A 345 -31.53 11.76 35.40
N LEU A 346 -30.24 12.01 35.60
CA LEU A 346 -29.15 11.17 35.10
C LEU A 346 -29.24 9.75 35.67
N LEU A 347 -29.44 9.60 36.98
CA LEU A 347 -29.60 8.30 37.62
C LEU A 347 -30.82 7.54 37.09
N TYR A 348 -31.94 8.24 36.92
CA TYR A 348 -33.14 7.68 36.33
C TYR A 348 -32.89 7.21 34.89
N ALA A 349 -32.31 8.06 34.04
CA ALA A 349 -32.12 7.78 32.64
C ALA A 349 -31.19 6.58 32.39
N PHE A 350 -30.07 6.47 33.12
CA PHE A 350 -29.19 5.29 33.03
C PHE A 350 -29.85 4.02 33.58
N ARG A 351 -30.60 4.12 34.68
CA ARG A 351 -31.33 2.98 35.26
C ARG A 351 -32.40 2.42 34.34
N GLU A 352 -33.07 3.25 33.56
CA GLU A 352 -34.10 2.84 32.60
C GLU A 352 -33.53 2.54 31.19
N GLY A 353 -32.28 2.90 30.93
CA GLY A 353 -31.63 2.77 29.62
C GLY A 353 -32.03 3.85 28.60
N LEU A 354 -32.58 4.96 29.08
CA LEU A 354 -32.87 6.17 28.28
C LEU A 354 -31.59 6.95 27.94
N LEU A 355 -30.53 6.73 28.73
CA LEU A 355 -29.13 7.00 28.38
C LEU A 355 -28.34 5.70 28.54
N ASP A 356 -27.51 5.38 27.54
CA ASP A 356 -26.73 4.14 27.51
C ASP A 356 -25.52 4.31 26.58
N VAL A 357 -24.32 4.16 27.13
CA VAL A 357 -23.05 4.38 26.45
C VAL A 357 -22.61 3.11 25.71
N PRO A 358 -22.48 3.13 24.37
CA PRO A 358 -22.06 1.95 23.62
C PRO A 358 -20.74 1.37 24.14
N TYR A 359 -20.68 0.04 24.29
CA TYR A 359 -19.48 -0.70 24.71
C TYR A 359 -18.96 -0.38 26.13
N CYS A 360 -19.66 0.43 26.92
CA CYS A 360 -19.28 0.69 28.30
C CYS A 360 -19.52 -0.56 29.17
N LEU A 361 -18.51 -0.93 29.95
CA LEU A 361 -18.53 -2.12 30.82
C LEU A 361 -18.99 -1.83 32.25
N HIS A 362 -19.35 -0.57 32.56
CA HIS A 362 -19.79 -0.19 33.89
C HIS A 362 -21.11 -0.88 34.25
N VAL A 363 -21.26 -1.32 35.50
CA VAL A 363 -22.43 -2.10 35.96
C VAL A 363 -23.74 -1.32 35.88
N ASP A 364 -23.68 0.01 36.04
CA ASP A 364 -24.84 0.90 35.94
C ASP A 364 -25.17 1.30 34.48
N ASN A 365 -24.36 0.88 33.51
CA ASN A 365 -24.64 1.07 32.09
C ASN A 365 -25.37 -0.18 31.55
N LYS A 366 -26.51 -0.01 30.86
CA LYS A 366 -27.34 -1.15 30.41
C LYS A 366 -26.67 -2.00 29.32
N GLY A 367 -25.83 -1.40 28.49
CA GLY A 367 -25.09 -2.11 27.43
C GLY A 367 -26.01 -2.64 26.32
N LEU A 368 -27.16 -1.98 26.10
CA LEU A 368 -28.12 -2.30 25.04
C LEU A 368 -27.81 -1.55 23.75
N THR A 369 -27.04 -0.47 23.82
CA THR A 369 -26.67 0.36 22.66
C THR A 369 -25.39 -0.09 21.96
N GLN A 370 -25.34 0.14 20.65
CA GLN A 370 -24.17 -0.10 19.81
C GLN A 370 -24.02 1.01 18.77
N GLY A 371 -22.80 1.52 18.61
CA GLY A 371 -22.42 2.41 17.51
C GLY A 371 -21.94 1.62 16.29
N ALA A 372 -21.93 2.23 15.11
CA ALA A 372 -21.24 1.68 13.95
C ALA A 372 -20.76 2.80 13.03
N ILE A 373 -19.67 2.54 12.32
CA ILE A 373 -19.18 3.42 11.26
C ILE A 373 -19.91 3.05 9.96
N GLY A 374 -20.64 4.00 9.39
CA GLY A 374 -21.32 3.88 8.11
C GLY A 374 -20.36 3.90 6.92
N PRO A 375 -20.84 3.63 5.70
CA PRO A 375 -20.02 3.59 4.48
C PRO A 375 -19.25 4.89 4.21
N GLU A 376 -19.83 6.03 4.57
CA GLU A 376 -19.21 7.36 4.40
C GLU A 376 -18.24 7.73 5.53
N GLY A 377 -17.93 6.80 6.44
CA GLY A 377 -17.08 7.05 7.61
C GLY A 377 -17.78 7.81 8.74
N ARG A 378 -19.09 8.07 8.63
CA ARG A 378 -19.90 8.72 9.67
C ARG A 378 -20.30 7.73 10.75
N LEU A 379 -20.28 8.16 12.01
CA LEU A 379 -20.70 7.34 13.13
C LEU A 379 -22.22 7.42 13.33
N GLN A 380 -22.86 6.27 13.53
CA GLN A 380 -24.31 6.16 13.63
C GLN A 380 -24.71 5.09 14.66
N TRP A 381 -25.96 5.14 15.13
CA TRP A 381 -26.53 4.09 15.96
C TRP A 381 -26.77 2.81 15.14
N ALA A 382 -26.13 1.71 15.54
CA ALA A 382 -26.41 0.37 15.04
C ALA A 382 -27.52 -0.32 15.84
N ARG A 383 -27.56 -0.03 17.15
CA ARG A 383 -28.62 -0.47 18.07
C ARG A 383 -28.87 0.63 19.09
N THR A 384 -30.13 1.04 19.22
CA THR A 384 -30.54 2.12 20.13
C THR A 384 -31.02 1.62 21.48
N GLY A 385 -31.24 0.31 21.69
CA GLY A 385 -31.73 -0.19 22.97
C GLY A 385 -33.03 0.50 23.40
N ASN A 386 -33.04 1.07 24.61
CA ASN A 386 -34.15 1.84 25.15
C ASN A 386 -34.01 3.36 24.93
N LEU A 387 -33.02 3.83 24.16
CA LEU A 387 -32.86 5.25 23.90
C LEU A 387 -34.13 5.82 23.25
N PRO A 388 -34.54 7.06 23.58
CA PRO A 388 -35.72 7.73 23.02
C PRO A 388 -35.52 8.21 21.57
N LEU A 389 -34.92 7.38 20.72
CA LEU A 389 -34.59 7.68 19.33
C LEU A 389 -35.43 6.81 18.38
N PRO A 390 -35.81 7.30 17.19
CA PRO A 390 -36.58 6.51 16.22
C PRO A 390 -35.81 5.25 15.81
N GLY A 391 -36.45 4.09 15.91
CA GLY A 391 -35.81 2.78 15.70
C GLY A 391 -35.28 2.62 14.27
N ARG A 392 -33.96 2.48 14.12
CA ARG A 392 -33.33 2.03 12.88
C ARG A 392 -33.26 0.50 12.86
N ALA A 393 -33.57 -0.13 11.73
CA ALA A 393 -33.53 -1.57 11.56
C ALA A 393 -32.11 -2.09 11.89
N GLY A 394 -32.01 -2.92 12.94
CA GLY A 394 -30.73 -3.38 13.45
C GLY A 394 -29.94 -4.17 12.41
N ARG A 395 -28.67 -3.81 12.21
CA ARG A 395 -27.68 -4.72 11.62
C ARG A 395 -27.54 -5.95 12.53
N GLY A 396 -27.15 -7.09 11.95
CA GLY A 396 -26.89 -8.32 12.70
C GLY A 396 -25.85 -8.14 13.82
N ARG A 397 -25.72 -9.13 14.71
CA ARG A 397 -24.82 -9.07 15.87
C ARG A 397 -23.38 -8.77 15.44
N LEU A 398 -22.86 -7.63 15.88
CA LEU A 398 -21.49 -7.18 15.62
C LEU A 398 -20.48 -8.20 16.17
N VAL A 399 -19.59 -8.69 15.31
CA VAL A 399 -18.57 -9.69 15.68
C VAL A 399 -17.22 -9.02 15.97
N SER A 400 -16.32 -9.70 16.68
CA SER A 400 -15.08 -9.10 17.21
C SER A 400 -14.20 -8.45 16.13
N HIS A 401 -14.12 -9.03 14.93
CA HIS A 401 -13.33 -8.46 13.84
C HIS A 401 -13.92 -7.14 13.30
N GLU A 402 -15.26 -7.00 13.27
CA GLU A 402 -15.92 -5.76 12.85
C GLU A 402 -15.66 -4.64 13.86
N LEU A 403 -15.69 -4.96 15.15
CA LEU A 403 -15.38 -4.02 16.21
C LEU A 403 -13.91 -3.57 16.13
N LEU A 404 -12.96 -4.50 15.94
CA LEU A 404 -11.55 -4.17 15.76
C LEU A 404 -11.32 -3.29 14.52
N ARG A 405 -11.98 -3.58 13.40
CA ARG A 405 -11.91 -2.74 12.19
C ARG A 405 -12.46 -1.34 12.44
N MET A 406 -13.56 -1.22 13.19
CA MET A 406 -14.11 0.08 13.57
C MET A 406 -13.18 0.85 14.50
N LEU A 407 -12.54 0.16 15.46
CA LEU A 407 -11.56 0.77 16.36
C LEU A 407 -10.33 1.30 15.59
N ASN A 408 -9.86 0.59 14.57
CA ASN A 408 -8.71 1.02 13.77
C ASN A 408 -9.06 1.98 12.61
N HIS A 409 -10.35 2.24 12.34
CA HIS A 409 -10.80 2.96 11.14
C HIS A 409 -10.09 4.30 10.90
N THR A 410 -10.02 5.14 11.93
CA THR A 410 -9.37 6.46 11.82
C THR A 410 -7.86 6.31 11.67
N ALA A 411 -7.19 5.50 12.50
CA ALA A 411 -5.75 5.24 12.38
C ALA A 411 -5.38 4.80 10.96
N ASP A 412 -6.03 3.74 10.46
CA ASP A 412 -5.76 3.19 9.13
C ASP A 412 -6.11 4.16 7.99
N ARG A 413 -7.13 5.02 8.18
CA ARG A 413 -7.48 6.05 7.19
C ARG A 413 -6.35 7.07 7.07
N TYR A 414 -5.88 7.62 8.18
CA TYR A 414 -4.88 8.68 8.17
C TYR A 414 -3.49 8.14 7.82
N ASP A 415 -3.14 6.92 8.26
CA ASP A 415 -1.93 6.22 7.81
C ASP A 415 -1.97 5.99 6.29
N ARG A 416 -3.11 5.58 5.70
CA ARG A 416 -3.24 5.45 4.24
C ARG A 416 -3.22 6.78 3.51
N GLN A 417 -3.85 7.82 4.04
CA GLN A 417 -3.87 9.15 3.42
C GLN A 417 -2.48 9.79 3.39
N ALA A 418 -1.68 9.58 4.43
CA ALA A 418 -0.27 9.97 4.45
C ALA A 418 0.56 9.29 3.35
N LEU A 419 0.11 8.14 2.83
CA LEU A 419 0.74 7.42 1.72
C LEU A 419 0.25 7.86 0.33
N LEU A 420 -0.78 8.73 0.24
CA LEU A 420 -1.31 9.22 -1.04
C LEU A 420 -0.51 10.44 -1.55
N PRO A 421 -0.19 10.52 -2.86
CA PRO A 421 0.43 11.70 -3.45
C PRO A 421 -0.53 12.90 -3.35
N GLY A 422 -0.10 14.00 -2.73
CA GLY A 422 -0.87 15.26 -2.65
C GLY A 422 -0.96 15.89 -1.26
N HIS A 423 -0.65 15.15 -0.18
CA HIS A 423 -0.39 15.76 1.13
C HIS A 423 1.09 16.13 1.23
N GLU A 424 1.43 17.26 0.59
CA GLU A 424 2.73 17.89 0.73
C GLU A 424 2.81 18.62 2.06
N GLU A 425 3.65 18.13 2.96
CA GLU A 425 4.24 18.96 4.00
C GLU A 425 4.94 20.15 3.34
N ARG A 426 4.38 21.36 3.53
CA ARG A 426 5.13 22.61 3.35
C ARG A 426 6.06 22.79 4.56
N ALA A 427 7.08 21.93 4.64
CA ALA A 427 8.31 22.29 5.31
C ALA A 427 9.08 23.21 4.35
N VAL A 428 8.90 24.52 4.51
CA VAL A 428 9.79 25.50 3.88
C VAL A 428 11.13 25.37 4.59
N THR A 429 12.10 24.76 3.92
CA THR A 429 13.51 25.03 4.16
C THR A 429 14.11 25.69 2.91
N SER A 430 14.69 26.89 3.10
CA SER A 430 15.85 27.33 2.32
C SER A 430 16.98 26.32 2.58
N ASP A 431 17.90 25.93 1.69
CA ASP A 431 18.48 26.59 0.53
C ASP A 431 19.28 25.54 -0.31
N ALA A 432 19.47 25.80 -1.60
CA ALA A 432 20.59 25.42 -2.50
C ALA A 432 21.25 24.01 -2.54
N THR A 433 20.88 22.99 -1.75
CA THR A 433 21.71 21.75 -1.69
C THR A 433 21.49 20.81 -2.89
N PRO A 434 22.55 20.44 -3.63
CA PRO A 434 22.46 19.48 -4.73
C PRO A 434 21.91 18.13 -4.30
N LEU A 435 21.07 17.52 -5.13
CA LEU A 435 20.61 16.14 -4.96
C LEU A 435 21.66 15.17 -5.51
N ARG A 436 22.03 14.15 -4.73
CA ARG A 436 22.81 12.99 -5.20
C ARG A 436 21.94 11.73 -5.16
N ALA A 437 21.78 11.07 -6.29
CA ALA A 437 20.98 9.86 -6.43
C ALA A 437 21.79 8.73 -7.04
N ALA A 438 21.47 7.48 -6.68
CA ALA A 438 21.98 6.29 -7.33
C ALA A 438 20.85 5.44 -7.92
N ILE A 439 21.08 4.88 -9.10
CA ILE A 439 20.23 3.85 -9.72
C ILE A 439 21.07 2.58 -9.82
N VAL A 440 20.66 1.53 -9.11
CA VAL A 440 21.36 0.24 -9.01
C VAL A 440 20.67 -0.77 -9.92
N GLY A 441 21.37 -1.17 -10.99
CA GLY A 441 20.82 -1.92 -12.11
C GLY A 441 20.34 -0.97 -13.19
N ALA A 442 21.04 -0.94 -14.33
CA ALA A 442 20.79 0.02 -15.41
C ALA A 442 20.20 -0.66 -16.66
N GLY A 443 19.54 -1.81 -16.50
CA GLY A 443 18.67 -2.38 -17.53
C GLY A 443 17.39 -1.55 -17.74
N PRO A 444 16.37 -2.08 -18.44
CA PRO A 444 15.20 -1.29 -18.85
C PRO A 444 14.49 -0.54 -17.71
N ARG A 445 14.37 -1.14 -16.51
CA ARG A 445 13.71 -0.49 -15.37
C ARG A 445 14.52 0.68 -14.80
N GLY A 446 15.83 0.50 -14.64
CA GLY A 446 16.72 1.58 -14.21
C GLY A 446 16.80 2.70 -15.23
N LEU A 447 16.83 2.35 -16.52
CA LEU A 447 16.81 3.32 -17.61
C LEU A 447 15.50 4.12 -17.66
N ALA A 448 14.35 3.49 -17.38
CA ALA A 448 13.07 4.19 -17.26
C ALA A 448 13.06 5.19 -16.09
N VAL A 449 13.60 4.80 -14.92
CA VAL A 449 13.74 5.72 -13.77
C VAL A 449 14.66 6.89 -14.13
N LEU A 450 15.79 6.63 -14.79
CA LEU A 450 16.71 7.68 -15.24
C LEU A 450 16.03 8.63 -16.24
N GLU A 451 15.36 8.09 -17.24
CA GLU A 451 14.67 8.87 -18.27
C GLU A 451 13.61 9.78 -17.63
N ARG A 452 12.78 9.25 -16.72
CA ARG A 452 11.78 10.05 -16.00
C ARG A 452 12.39 11.09 -15.08
N LEU A 453 13.49 10.75 -14.38
CA LEU A 453 14.20 11.67 -13.49
C LEU A 453 14.79 12.84 -14.27
N VAL A 454 15.46 12.60 -15.39
CA VAL A 454 16.00 13.66 -16.25
C VAL A 454 14.89 14.51 -16.85
N ALA A 455 13.80 13.91 -17.33
CA ALA A 455 12.67 14.64 -17.89
C ALA A 455 11.99 15.56 -16.85
N ARG A 456 11.80 15.07 -15.61
CA ARG A 456 11.24 15.88 -14.52
C ARG A 456 12.18 16.98 -14.07
N ALA A 457 13.47 16.69 -13.93
CA ALA A 457 14.47 17.69 -13.58
C ALA A 457 14.62 18.76 -14.68
N ALA A 458 14.41 18.43 -15.95
CA ALA A 458 14.36 19.41 -17.04
C ALA A 458 13.14 20.34 -16.96
N ALA A 459 12.02 19.86 -16.40
CA ALA A 459 10.82 20.66 -16.15
C ALA A 459 10.84 21.39 -14.79
N ASP A 460 11.85 21.18 -13.96
CA ASP A 460 12.00 21.84 -12.65
C ASP A 460 12.37 23.33 -12.84
N GLU A 461 11.46 24.22 -12.46
CA GLU A 461 11.67 25.67 -12.54
C GLU A 461 12.81 26.15 -11.64
N ASP A 462 13.03 25.47 -10.50
CA ASP A 462 14.08 25.84 -9.55
C ASP A 462 15.48 25.38 -9.99
N ARG A 463 15.56 24.53 -11.02
CA ARG A 463 16.81 23.99 -11.58
C ARG A 463 17.75 23.43 -10.52
N ARG A 464 17.22 22.64 -9.58
CA ARG A 464 18.04 22.05 -8.51
C ARG A 464 19.17 21.20 -9.10
N VAL A 465 20.41 21.49 -8.71
CA VAL A 465 21.57 20.69 -9.16
C VAL A 465 21.36 19.23 -8.74
N THR A 466 21.41 18.32 -9.71
CA THR A 466 21.12 16.90 -9.51
C THR A 466 22.24 16.06 -10.12
N HIS A 467 22.85 15.19 -9.33
CA HIS A 467 23.84 14.21 -9.77
C HIS A 467 23.25 12.79 -9.63
N VAL A 468 23.19 12.05 -10.73
CA VAL A 468 22.73 10.67 -10.76
C VAL A 468 23.88 9.73 -11.12
N ASP A 469 24.23 8.81 -10.23
CA ASP A 469 25.13 7.69 -10.50
C ASP A 469 24.28 6.48 -10.97
N VAL A 470 24.53 6.00 -12.18
CA VAL A 470 23.84 4.86 -12.80
C VAL A 470 24.81 3.69 -12.84
N ILE A 471 24.50 2.61 -12.11
CA ILE A 471 25.47 1.58 -11.75
C ILE A 471 24.94 0.21 -12.21
N ASP A 472 25.72 -0.49 -13.02
CA ASP A 472 25.40 -1.85 -13.49
C ASP A 472 26.69 -2.66 -13.61
N ASP A 473 26.67 -3.94 -13.26
CA ASP A 473 27.84 -4.81 -13.28
C ASP A 473 28.20 -5.31 -14.69
N HIS A 474 27.39 -4.96 -15.70
CA HIS A 474 27.60 -5.29 -17.11
C HIS A 474 27.67 -4.02 -17.98
N GLN A 475 26.71 -3.83 -18.89
CA GLN A 475 26.67 -2.71 -19.82
C GLN A 475 25.54 -1.76 -19.39
N PRO A 476 25.84 -0.60 -18.78
CA PRO A 476 24.80 0.38 -18.47
C PRO A 476 23.89 0.68 -19.66
N GLY A 477 22.56 0.70 -19.42
CA GLY A 477 21.52 0.76 -20.44
C GLY A 477 20.98 -0.63 -20.83
N ALA A 478 21.87 -1.54 -21.24
CA ALA A 478 21.50 -2.87 -21.72
C ALA A 478 21.39 -3.91 -20.60
N GLY A 479 22.22 -3.79 -19.57
CA GLY A 479 22.38 -4.77 -18.49
C GLY A 479 22.85 -6.14 -18.97
N ARG A 480 22.74 -7.14 -18.09
CA ARG A 480 23.14 -8.54 -18.36
C ARG A 480 22.28 -9.25 -19.40
N VAL A 481 20.97 -8.99 -19.44
CA VAL A 481 20.01 -9.76 -20.25
C VAL A 481 20.01 -9.32 -21.71
N TRP A 482 20.29 -8.05 -21.98
CA TRP A 482 20.23 -7.46 -23.32
C TRP A 482 21.62 -7.08 -23.84
N ARG A 483 22.68 -7.76 -23.40
CA ARG A 483 24.04 -7.48 -23.88
C ARG A 483 24.09 -7.49 -25.41
N THR A 484 24.88 -6.57 -25.94
CA THR A 484 25.08 -6.35 -27.38
C THR A 484 25.94 -7.41 -28.06
N ASP A 485 26.59 -8.30 -27.29
CA ASP A 485 27.46 -9.37 -27.77
C ASP A 485 26.75 -10.73 -27.93
N GLN A 486 25.43 -10.75 -27.78
CA GLN A 486 24.63 -11.96 -27.92
C GLN A 486 24.45 -12.36 -29.40
N PRO A 487 24.30 -13.66 -29.69
CA PRO A 487 23.98 -14.11 -31.04
C PRO A 487 22.69 -13.49 -31.60
N ALA A 488 22.69 -13.17 -32.89
CA ALA A 488 21.53 -12.59 -33.58
C ALA A 488 20.32 -13.54 -33.61
N THR A 489 20.58 -14.84 -33.43
CA THR A 489 19.57 -15.88 -33.33
C THR A 489 18.75 -15.80 -32.05
N LEU A 490 19.16 -15.04 -31.02
CA LEU A 490 18.34 -14.80 -29.83
C LEU A 490 17.41 -13.60 -30.09
N LEU A 491 16.10 -13.87 -30.16
CA LEU A 491 15.11 -12.87 -30.58
C LEU A 491 14.32 -12.29 -29.40
N MET A 492 13.82 -11.07 -29.61
CA MET A 492 12.74 -10.49 -28.83
C MET A 492 11.43 -11.25 -29.08
N ASN A 493 10.56 -11.30 -28.09
CA ASN A 493 9.22 -11.91 -28.21
C ASN A 493 8.11 -10.89 -28.42
N THR A 494 8.46 -9.61 -28.54
CA THR A 494 7.52 -8.51 -28.80
C THR A 494 7.95 -7.83 -30.11
N PRO A 495 7.00 -7.50 -31.01
CA PRO A 495 7.31 -6.78 -32.25
C PRO A 495 8.04 -5.45 -31.96
N ALA A 496 9.01 -5.09 -32.80
CA ALA A 496 9.87 -3.92 -32.59
C ALA A 496 9.08 -2.61 -32.53
N GLY A 497 8.05 -2.45 -33.37
CA GLY A 497 7.17 -1.29 -33.35
C GLY A 497 6.34 -1.14 -32.07
N GLU A 498 6.16 -2.21 -31.28
CA GLU A 498 5.46 -2.15 -29.98
C GLU A 498 6.40 -1.81 -28.80
N ILE A 499 7.66 -1.45 -29.06
CA ILE A 499 8.67 -1.21 -28.01
C ILE A 499 9.16 0.24 -28.07
N THR A 500 9.13 0.93 -26.94
CA THR A 500 9.85 2.17 -26.69
C THR A 500 10.37 2.24 -25.25
N MET A 501 11.39 3.07 -25.06
CA MET A 501 11.93 3.46 -23.76
C MET A 501 11.88 4.96 -23.52
N PHE A 502 11.29 5.73 -24.44
CA PHE A 502 11.01 7.15 -24.23
C PHE A 502 9.60 7.35 -23.67
N SER A 503 9.46 8.31 -22.76
CA SER A 503 8.17 8.66 -22.17
C SER A 503 7.30 9.55 -23.08
N GLY A 504 7.78 9.95 -24.25
CA GLY A 504 6.99 10.64 -25.26
C GLY A 504 7.45 10.32 -26.69
N PRO A 505 6.62 10.64 -27.69
CA PRO A 505 6.96 10.42 -29.09
C PRO A 505 8.15 11.29 -29.52
N GLU A 506 8.77 10.93 -30.64
CA GLU A 506 9.79 11.76 -31.28
C GLU A 506 9.20 13.11 -31.72
N ASP A 507 9.98 14.18 -31.56
CA ASP A 507 9.67 15.53 -32.04
C ASP A 507 10.78 16.06 -32.97
N ASP A 508 10.68 17.33 -33.41
CA ASP A 508 11.68 17.95 -34.30
C ASP A 508 13.06 18.15 -33.65
N GLY A 509 13.19 17.88 -32.34
CA GLY A 509 14.43 18.00 -31.59
C GLY A 509 15.25 16.71 -31.58
N PRO A 510 16.48 16.73 -31.02
CA PRO A 510 17.22 15.51 -30.77
C PRO A 510 16.48 14.64 -29.75
N ALA A 511 16.62 13.31 -29.90
CA ALA A 511 16.12 12.35 -28.92
C ALA A 511 16.69 12.66 -27.53
N ARG A 512 15.81 12.70 -26.53
CA ARG A 512 16.13 13.10 -25.16
C ARG A 512 15.10 12.52 -24.19
N ALA A 513 15.32 12.69 -22.89
CA ALA A 513 14.29 12.36 -21.90
C ALA A 513 12.98 13.09 -22.23
N GLY A 514 11.87 12.34 -22.35
CA GLY A 514 10.56 12.84 -22.73
C GLY A 514 10.21 12.76 -24.22
N ALA A 515 11.17 12.51 -25.12
CA ALA A 515 10.90 12.48 -26.57
C ALA A 515 11.95 11.67 -27.35
N GLY A 516 11.51 10.65 -28.10
CA GLY A 516 12.39 9.89 -28.98
C GLY A 516 11.71 8.73 -29.72
N PRO A 517 12.43 8.07 -30.65
CA PRO A 517 11.87 7.04 -31.51
C PRO A 517 11.60 5.73 -30.77
N SER A 518 10.60 4.98 -31.23
CA SER A 518 10.41 3.58 -30.88
C SER A 518 11.58 2.70 -31.38
N LEU A 519 11.70 1.47 -30.86
CA LEU A 519 12.69 0.51 -31.33
C LEU A 519 12.52 0.22 -32.82
N GLY A 520 11.29 0.07 -33.32
CA GLY A 520 11.04 -0.18 -34.74
C GLY A 520 11.54 0.95 -35.64
N GLU A 521 11.21 2.19 -35.29
CA GLU A 521 11.69 3.39 -36.02
C GLU A 521 13.20 3.52 -35.96
N TRP A 522 13.80 3.30 -34.78
CA TRP A 522 15.24 3.35 -34.61
C TRP A 522 15.95 2.24 -35.39
N TRP A 523 15.44 1.01 -35.34
CA TRP A 523 16.05 -0.16 -35.99
C TRP A 523 16.08 0.02 -37.52
N GLN A 524 14.97 0.50 -38.10
CA GLN A 524 14.89 0.79 -39.54
C GLN A 524 15.90 1.87 -39.98
N ARG A 525 16.16 2.89 -39.12
CA ARG A 525 17.12 3.96 -39.41
C ARG A 525 18.57 3.51 -39.22
N ALA A 526 18.86 2.76 -38.16
CA ALA A 526 20.18 2.26 -37.84
C ALA A 526 20.64 1.15 -38.80
N TYR A 527 19.70 0.34 -39.30
CA TYR A 527 19.95 -0.79 -40.19
C TYR A 527 19.02 -0.76 -41.41
N PRO A 528 19.23 0.12 -42.41
CA PRO A 528 18.28 0.30 -43.52
C PRO A 528 18.01 -0.93 -44.40
N ARG A 529 18.90 -1.94 -44.37
CA ARG A 529 18.75 -3.17 -45.15
C ARG A 529 18.10 -4.32 -44.36
N ASP A 530 18.41 -4.40 -43.07
CA ASP A 530 18.07 -5.56 -42.22
C ASP A 530 17.02 -5.23 -41.14
N GLY A 531 16.77 -3.94 -40.92
CA GLY A 531 15.80 -3.46 -39.94
C GLY A 531 14.37 -3.65 -40.41
N ASP A 532 13.59 -4.40 -39.63
CA ASP A 532 12.16 -4.59 -39.85
C ASP A 532 11.36 -3.94 -38.69
N PRO A 533 10.74 -2.78 -38.90
CA PRO A 533 10.01 -2.06 -37.85
C PRO A 533 8.80 -2.84 -37.31
N LEU A 534 8.31 -3.85 -38.04
CA LEU A 534 7.19 -4.70 -37.63
C LEU A 534 7.64 -6.11 -37.19
N GLY A 535 8.92 -6.43 -37.39
CA GLY A 535 9.51 -7.73 -37.08
C GLY A 535 9.90 -7.89 -35.62
N TYR A 536 10.57 -9.02 -35.33
CA TYR A 536 11.10 -9.34 -34.00
C TYR A 536 12.61 -9.13 -34.00
N ALA A 537 13.06 -8.02 -33.40
CA ALA A 537 14.48 -7.69 -33.36
C ALA A 537 15.30 -8.74 -32.58
N PRO A 538 16.56 -9.00 -32.98
CA PRO A 538 17.51 -9.67 -32.11
C PRO A 538 17.67 -8.96 -30.77
N ARG A 539 17.92 -9.71 -29.69
CA ARG A 539 18.13 -9.13 -28.35
C ARG A 539 19.33 -8.18 -28.30
N ALA A 540 20.37 -8.48 -29.08
CA ALA A 540 21.54 -7.60 -29.22
C ALA A 540 21.14 -6.22 -29.79
N VAL A 541 20.28 -6.18 -30.81
CA VAL A 541 19.75 -4.94 -31.40
C VAL A 541 18.91 -4.15 -30.37
N TYR A 542 18.12 -4.84 -29.54
CA TYR A 542 17.43 -4.16 -28.44
C TYR A 542 18.40 -3.59 -27.40
N GLY A 543 19.49 -4.31 -27.11
CA GLY A 543 20.59 -3.81 -26.27
C GLY A 543 21.23 -2.53 -26.81
N GLU A 544 21.47 -2.47 -28.12
CA GLU A 544 21.97 -1.28 -28.79
C GLU A 544 20.99 -0.11 -28.70
N TYR A 545 19.69 -0.36 -28.88
CA TYR A 545 18.65 0.65 -28.68
C TYR A 545 18.63 1.19 -27.25
N LEU A 546 18.74 0.32 -26.23
CA LEU A 546 18.82 0.76 -24.83
C LEU A 546 20.04 1.65 -24.56
N ARG A 547 21.18 1.34 -25.18
CA ARG A 547 22.39 2.16 -25.10
C ARG A 547 22.22 3.49 -25.84
N PHE A 548 21.54 3.49 -26.99
CA PHE A 548 21.15 4.71 -27.69
C PHE A 548 20.27 5.61 -26.81
N VAL A 549 19.25 5.05 -26.15
CA VAL A 549 18.37 5.80 -25.23
C VAL A 549 19.16 6.37 -24.06
N LEU A 550 20.04 5.57 -23.43
CA LEU A 550 20.93 6.06 -22.37
C LEU A 550 21.80 7.22 -22.86
N HIS A 551 22.42 7.08 -24.04
CA HIS A 551 23.22 8.15 -24.63
C HIS A 551 22.39 9.41 -24.89
N ALA A 552 21.21 9.26 -25.50
CA ALA A 552 20.29 10.36 -25.78
C ALA A 552 19.86 11.11 -24.51
N VAL A 553 19.49 10.38 -23.46
CA VAL A 553 19.09 10.93 -22.15
C VAL A 553 20.25 11.65 -21.47
N THR A 554 21.47 11.11 -21.53
CA THR A 554 22.63 11.67 -20.83
C THR A 554 23.26 12.85 -21.59
N SER A 555 23.38 12.77 -22.91
CA SER A 555 23.98 13.83 -23.73
C SER A 555 23.09 15.06 -23.89
N ASN A 556 21.78 14.91 -23.76
CA ASN A 556 20.80 16.00 -23.81
C ASN A 556 20.21 16.34 -22.43
N ALA A 557 20.87 15.91 -21.35
CA ALA A 557 20.48 16.32 -19.99
C ALA A 557 20.68 17.85 -19.82
N PRO A 558 19.80 18.54 -19.10
CA PRO A 558 19.96 19.97 -18.85
C PRO A 558 21.21 20.22 -17.99
N ALA A 559 21.79 21.44 -18.08
CA ALA A 559 23.09 21.76 -17.47
C ALA A 559 23.16 21.55 -15.94
N HIS A 560 22.02 21.62 -15.23
CA HIS A 560 21.93 21.37 -13.79
C HIS A 560 21.80 19.88 -13.43
N VAL A 561 21.71 18.98 -14.42
CA VAL A 561 21.64 17.53 -14.21
C VAL A 561 22.89 16.86 -14.76
N LYS A 562 23.67 16.24 -13.87
CA LYS A 562 24.84 15.44 -14.21
C LYS A 562 24.51 13.96 -14.07
N VAL A 563 24.77 13.17 -15.10
CA VAL A 563 24.65 11.71 -15.04
C VAL A 563 26.02 11.07 -15.18
N SER A 564 26.34 10.12 -14.30
CA SER A 564 27.57 9.35 -14.32
C SER A 564 27.23 7.86 -14.42
N CYS A 565 27.68 7.21 -15.49
CA CYS A 565 27.48 5.77 -15.68
C CYS A 565 28.72 5.01 -15.21
N ARG A 566 28.52 3.94 -14.44
CA ARG A 566 29.59 3.11 -13.89
C ARG A 566 29.33 1.64 -14.18
N THR A 567 30.33 0.97 -14.75
CA THR A 567 30.34 -0.49 -14.85
C THR A 567 30.98 -1.06 -13.59
N ASP A 568 30.16 -1.34 -12.57
CA ASP A 568 30.59 -1.89 -11.29
C ASP A 568 29.40 -2.59 -10.59
N ARG A 569 29.69 -3.44 -9.60
CA ARG A 569 28.68 -4.15 -8.82
C ARG A 569 28.48 -3.43 -7.49
N VAL A 570 27.24 -3.07 -7.17
CA VAL A 570 26.87 -2.67 -5.80
C VAL A 570 26.78 -3.92 -4.94
N VAL A 571 27.45 -3.90 -3.78
CA VAL A 571 27.51 -5.05 -2.86
C VAL A 571 26.88 -4.78 -1.50
N ASP A 572 26.71 -3.51 -1.11
CA ASP A 572 26.11 -3.14 0.18
C ASP A 572 25.54 -1.70 0.14
N LEU A 573 24.61 -1.40 1.05
CA LEU A 573 24.13 -0.05 1.37
C LEU A 573 24.34 0.23 2.86
N LEU A 574 25.18 1.22 3.17
CA LEU A 574 25.52 1.59 4.55
C LEU A 574 24.89 2.94 4.94
N PRO A 575 24.69 3.20 6.24
CA PRO A 575 24.44 4.56 6.71
C PRO A 575 25.64 5.47 6.38
N GLY A 576 25.36 6.67 5.86
CA GLY A 576 26.38 7.70 5.64
C GLY A 576 26.74 8.48 6.91
N GLU A 577 27.85 9.23 6.85
CA GLU A 577 28.32 10.09 7.95
C GLU A 577 27.39 11.30 8.19
N ASP A 578 26.78 11.82 7.11
CA ASP A 578 25.78 12.88 7.18
C ASP A 578 24.39 12.31 7.47
N ALA A 579 23.63 12.98 8.35
CA ALA A 579 22.26 12.62 8.65
C ALA A 579 21.38 12.61 7.37
N GLY A 580 20.82 11.45 7.04
CA GLY A 580 19.93 11.22 5.90
C GLY A 580 20.59 10.69 4.62
N ARG A 581 21.92 10.55 4.57
CA ARG A 581 22.65 9.97 3.42
C ARG A 581 22.96 8.49 3.60
N ARG A 582 23.12 7.80 2.46
CA ARG A 582 23.60 6.41 2.38
C ARG A 582 24.92 6.34 1.63
N LEU A 583 25.73 5.34 1.97
CA LEU A 583 26.90 4.96 1.18
C LEU A 583 26.53 3.74 0.34
N VAL A 584 26.60 3.89 -0.98
CA VAL A 584 26.50 2.77 -1.93
C VAL A 584 27.90 2.19 -2.10
N ARG A 585 28.11 0.98 -1.58
CA ARG A 585 29.41 0.31 -1.66
C ARG A 585 29.55 -0.49 -2.94
N LEU A 586 30.61 -0.21 -3.69
CA LEU A 586 30.95 -0.92 -4.92
C LEU A 586 31.92 -2.07 -4.66
N ALA A 587 31.92 -3.08 -5.53
CA ALA A 587 32.82 -4.22 -5.46
C ALA A 587 34.30 -3.81 -5.68
N SER A 588 34.53 -2.70 -6.38
CA SER A 588 35.86 -2.08 -6.51
C SER A 588 36.41 -1.51 -5.20
N GLY A 589 35.58 -1.35 -4.17
CA GLY A 589 35.93 -0.71 -2.90
C GLY A 589 35.64 0.79 -2.82
N GLU A 590 35.13 1.41 -3.90
CA GLU A 590 34.62 2.80 -3.88
C GLU A 590 33.26 2.86 -3.13
N ASP A 591 33.09 3.86 -2.26
CA ASP A 591 31.83 4.16 -1.57
C ASP A 591 31.25 5.48 -2.12
N LEU A 592 29.99 5.46 -2.58
CA LEU A 592 29.30 6.65 -3.10
C LEU A 592 28.28 7.18 -2.08
N ALA A 593 28.49 8.39 -1.57
CA ALA A 593 27.53 9.07 -0.70
C ALA A 593 26.36 9.67 -1.51
N VAL A 594 25.13 9.20 -1.25
CA VAL A 594 23.91 9.59 -1.97
C VAL A 594 22.74 9.83 -1.03
N ASP A 595 21.81 10.68 -1.45
CA ASP A 595 20.59 11.01 -0.72
C ASP A 595 19.44 10.05 -1.06
N ARG A 596 19.46 9.44 -2.26
CA ARG A 596 18.38 8.57 -2.79
C ARG A 596 18.96 7.38 -3.55
N VAL A 597 18.34 6.20 -3.42
CA VAL A 597 18.77 4.98 -4.12
C VAL A 597 17.58 4.25 -4.72
N ALA A 598 17.58 3.99 -6.03
CA ALA A 598 16.61 3.12 -6.68
C ALA A 598 17.23 1.75 -6.99
N LEU A 599 16.63 0.69 -6.45
CA LEU A 599 16.98 -0.70 -6.70
C LEU A 599 16.17 -1.22 -7.90
N THR A 600 16.82 -1.33 -9.04
CA THR A 600 16.25 -1.80 -10.31
C THR A 600 17.03 -2.99 -10.87
N THR A 601 17.51 -3.86 -9.97
CA THR A 601 18.33 -5.03 -10.32
C THR A 601 17.54 -6.03 -11.17
N GLY A 602 18.28 -6.78 -12.00
CA GLY A 602 17.72 -7.74 -12.94
C GLY A 602 17.39 -9.10 -12.33
N HIS A 603 17.43 -10.16 -13.14
CA HIS A 603 17.23 -11.53 -12.68
C HIS A 603 18.31 -11.93 -11.66
N ALA A 604 17.86 -12.30 -10.46
CA ALA A 604 18.70 -12.91 -9.44
C ALA A 604 19.06 -14.35 -9.80
N VAL A 605 20.06 -14.87 -9.10
CA VAL A 605 20.50 -16.27 -9.21
C VAL A 605 20.20 -16.96 -7.88
N PRO A 606 18.94 -17.37 -7.63
CA PRO A 606 18.57 -18.00 -6.37
C PRO A 606 19.19 -19.39 -6.22
N GLU A 607 19.16 -19.90 -4.98
CA GLU A 607 19.47 -21.30 -4.70
C GLU A 607 18.59 -22.27 -5.51
N LEU A 608 19.20 -23.38 -5.93
CA LEU A 608 18.51 -24.45 -6.64
C LEU A 608 17.39 -25.05 -5.79
N LEU A 609 16.28 -25.37 -6.44
CA LEU A 609 15.19 -26.14 -5.85
C LEU A 609 15.64 -27.59 -5.55
N PRO A 610 14.96 -28.31 -4.64
CA PRO A 610 15.37 -29.66 -4.26
C PRO A 610 15.53 -30.64 -5.43
N ASP A 611 14.64 -30.62 -6.41
CA ASP A 611 14.69 -31.44 -7.63
C ASP A 611 15.90 -31.09 -8.51
N GLN A 612 16.17 -29.79 -8.70
CA GLN A 612 17.32 -29.29 -9.45
C GLN A 612 18.64 -29.63 -8.76
N ARG A 613 18.69 -29.52 -7.44
CA ARG A 613 19.87 -29.81 -6.63
C ARG A 613 20.24 -31.29 -6.70
N LEU A 614 19.27 -32.21 -6.66
CA LEU A 614 19.54 -33.64 -6.83
C LEU A 614 20.21 -33.95 -8.18
N LEU A 615 19.79 -33.30 -9.26
CA LEU A 615 20.43 -33.46 -10.58
C LEU A 615 21.83 -32.84 -10.61
N ALA A 616 22.01 -31.69 -9.99
CA ALA A 616 23.31 -31.01 -9.89
C ALA A 616 24.33 -31.83 -9.08
N GLU A 617 23.97 -32.27 -7.88
CA GLU A 617 24.79 -33.10 -6.99
C GLU A 617 25.11 -34.46 -7.64
N PHE A 618 24.19 -35.02 -8.42
CA PHE A 618 24.48 -36.25 -9.16
C PHE A 618 25.50 -36.04 -10.29
N ALA A 619 25.50 -34.90 -10.97
CA ALA A 619 26.56 -34.59 -11.95
C ALA A 619 27.92 -34.28 -11.28
N GLU A 620 27.91 -33.86 -10.01
CA GLU A 620 29.14 -33.47 -9.31
C GLU A 620 30.11 -34.65 -9.18
N GLY A 621 31.36 -34.44 -9.61
CA GLY A 621 32.39 -35.48 -9.64
C GLY A 621 32.25 -36.53 -10.76
N ARG A 622 31.29 -36.39 -11.69
CA ARG A 622 31.08 -37.29 -12.84
C ARG A 622 31.31 -36.55 -14.17
N PRO A 623 32.52 -36.57 -14.75
CA PRO A 623 32.87 -35.74 -15.92
C PRO A 623 32.02 -35.97 -17.19
N HIS A 624 31.41 -37.14 -17.33
CA HIS A 624 30.53 -37.48 -18.46
C HIS A 624 29.10 -36.97 -18.28
N LEU A 625 28.71 -36.57 -17.07
CA LEU A 625 27.40 -36.00 -16.77
C LEU A 625 27.49 -34.50 -16.54
N ARG A 626 26.45 -33.78 -16.96
CA ARG A 626 26.35 -32.34 -16.69
C ARG A 626 24.94 -31.90 -16.39
N HIS A 627 24.81 -31.08 -15.35
CA HIS A 627 23.60 -30.31 -15.10
C HIS A 627 23.86 -28.83 -15.39
N VAL A 628 23.16 -28.28 -16.38
CA VAL A 628 23.18 -26.85 -16.70
C VAL A 628 21.97 -26.21 -16.03
N ARG A 629 22.23 -25.39 -15.01
CA ARG A 629 21.19 -24.69 -14.26
C ARG A 629 20.40 -23.70 -15.14
N GLY A 630 19.18 -23.41 -14.72
CA GLY A 630 18.34 -22.39 -15.33
C GLY A 630 18.90 -20.99 -15.14
N ASP A 631 18.93 -20.22 -16.24
CA ASP A 631 19.35 -18.81 -16.31
C ASP A 631 18.91 -18.20 -17.66
N SER A 632 19.37 -16.99 -18.00
CA SER A 632 19.36 -16.50 -19.38
C SER A 632 20.13 -17.47 -20.28
N ALA A 633 19.53 -17.88 -21.39
CA ALA A 633 20.15 -18.84 -22.32
C ALA A 633 21.52 -18.37 -22.84
N ALA A 634 21.73 -17.06 -22.96
CA ALA A 634 23.01 -16.47 -23.36
C ALA A 634 24.15 -16.68 -22.35
N ASP A 635 23.83 -16.99 -21.09
CA ASP A 635 24.79 -17.22 -20.00
C ASP A 635 24.92 -18.70 -19.61
N MET A 636 24.09 -19.57 -20.20
CA MET A 636 24.20 -21.00 -20.00
C MET A 636 25.44 -21.54 -20.71
N ALA A 637 26.16 -22.47 -20.07
CA ALA A 637 27.35 -23.14 -20.62
C ALA A 637 27.02 -24.17 -21.73
N LEU A 638 26.21 -23.78 -22.71
CA LEU A 638 25.73 -24.65 -23.80
C LEU A 638 26.79 -24.91 -24.87
N ARG A 639 27.79 -24.03 -24.98
CA ARG A 639 28.94 -24.23 -25.89
C ARG A 639 29.77 -25.44 -25.51
N ASP A 640 29.82 -25.76 -24.22
CA ASP A 640 30.63 -26.85 -23.69
C ASP A 640 29.97 -28.23 -23.87
N VAL A 641 28.73 -28.28 -24.38
CA VAL A 641 28.00 -29.54 -24.59
C VAL A 641 28.59 -30.29 -25.80
N PRO A 642 29.03 -31.56 -25.65
CA PRO A 642 29.60 -32.31 -26.76
C PRO A 642 28.59 -32.57 -27.89
N PRO A 643 28.98 -32.54 -29.17
CA PRO A 643 28.12 -32.93 -30.29
C PRO A 643 27.58 -34.36 -30.18
N THR A 644 28.30 -35.26 -29.50
CA THR A 644 27.90 -36.66 -29.33
C THR A 644 26.94 -36.89 -28.17
N ALA A 645 26.67 -35.86 -27.35
CA ALA A 645 25.84 -36.00 -26.15
C ALA A 645 24.36 -36.09 -26.50
N THR A 646 23.62 -36.82 -25.66
CA THR A 646 22.16 -36.70 -25.58
C THR A 646 21.81 -35.68 -24.51
N VAL A 647 21.15 -34.60 -24.92
CA VAL A 647 20.82 -33.46 -24.06
C VAL A 647 19.34 -33.51 -23.71
N GLY A 648 19.05 -33.69 -22.42
CA GLY A 648 17.74 -33.52 -21.83
C GLY A 648 17.43 -32.04 -21.56
N VAL A 649 16.41 -31.47 -22.18
CA VAL A 649 15.97 -30.09 -21.92
C VAL A 649 14.68 -30.08 -21.11
N LEU A 650 14.77 -29.59 -19.87
CA LEU A 650 13.66 -29.48 -18.94
C LEU A 650 12.93 -28.15 -19.16
N GLY A 651 11.68 -28.22 -19.62
CA GLY A 651 10.84 -27.08 -19.91
C GLY A 651 10.81 -26.76 -21.40
N LEU A 652 9.60 -26.47 -21.91
CA LEU A 652 9.35 -26.05 -23.29
C LEU A 652 8.88 -24.58 -23.34
N GLY A 653 9.46 -23.76 -22.46
CA GLY A 653 9.17 -22.33 -22.25
C GLY A 653 9.72 -21.42 -23.37
N LEU A 654 9.68 -20.09 -23.20
CA LEU A 654 10.36 -19.18 -24.14
C LEU A 654 11.88 -19.45 -24.22
N ALA A 655 12.52 -19.73 -23.09
CA ALA A 655 13.95 -20.02 -23.03
C ALA A 655 14.33 -21.34 -23.74
N PHE A 656 13.38 -22.27 -23.94
CA PHE A 656 13.63 -23.49 -24.74
C PHE A 656 14.02 -23.15 -26.18
N TYR A 657 13.37 -22.16 -26.80
CA TYR A 657 13.70 -21.76 -28.17
C TYR A 657 15.09 -21.16 -28.28
N ASP A 658 15.54 -20.44 -27.25
CA ASP A 658 16.90 -19.91 -27.20
C ASP A 658 17.92 -21.06 -27.04
N VAL A 659 17.68 -21.99 -26.11
CA VAL A 659 18.52 -23.20 -25.93
C VAL A 659 18.58 -24.02 -27.21
N MET A 660 17.43 -24.23 -27.86
CA MET A 660 17.30 -24.91 -29.14
C MET A 660 18.18 -24.25 -30.19
N SER A 661 18.07 -22.94 -30.37
CA SER A 661 18.86 -22.19 -31.36
C SER A 661 20.37 -22.23 -31.07
N LEU A 662 20.78 -22.10 -29.81
CA LEU A 662 22.18 -22.19 -29.39
C LEU A 662 22.79 -23.60 -29.57
N LEU A 663 21.97 -24.65 -29.52
CA LEU A 663 22.41 -26.04 -29.76
C LEU A 663 22.30 -26.48 -31.23
N THR A 664 21.73 -25.63 -32.11
CA THR A 664 21.46 -25.96 -33.51
C THR A 664 22.09 -24.95 -34.47
N GLU A 665 21.44 -23.79 -34.67
CA GLU A 665 21.87 -22.72 -35.58
C GLU A 665 23.28 -22.21 -35.23
N GLU A 666 23.56 -21.94 -33.95
CA GLU A 666 24.89 -21.50 -33.51
C GLU A 666 25.96 -22.60 -33.60
N ARG A 667 25.54 -23.84 -33.89
CA ARG A 667 26.45 -24.94 -34.23
C ARG A 667 26.60 -25.13 -35.73
N GLY A 668 26.08 -24.22 -36.54
CA GLY A 668 26.24 -24.17 -37.99
C GLY A 668 25.18 -24.95 -38.76
N GLY A 669 24.16 -25.49 -38.09
CA GLY A 669 22.98 -25.97 -38.78
C GLY A 669 22.17 -24.82 -39.36
N ARG A 670 21.36 -25.12 -40.37
CA ARG A 670 20.63 -24.08 -41.11
C ARG A 670 19.22 -24.53 -41.46
N TYR A 671 18.31 -23.57 -41.53
CA TYR A 671 16.97 -23.80 -42.06
C TYR A 671 16.92 -23.36 -43.53
N GLU A 672 16.43 -24.23 -44.39
CA GLU A 672 16.19 -23.98 -45.80
C GLU A 672 14.67 -24.02 -46.03
N GLU A 673 14.13 -23.01 -46.70
CA GLU A 673 12.72 -22.97 -47.09
C GLU A 673 12.57 -23.59 -48.48
N ASP A 674 11.59 -24.49 -48.65
CA ASP A 674 11.29 -25.08 -49.95
C ASP A 674 10.39 -24.18 -50.81
N ALA A 675 10.10 -24.61 -52.05
CA ALA A 675 9.29 -23.85 -53.00
C ALA A 675 7.82 -23.62 -52.56
N HIS A 676 7.36 -24.34 -51.53
CA HIS A 676 6.01 -24.24 -50.97
C HIS A 676 5.98 -23.54 -49.61
N GLY A 677 7.12 -23.03 -49.14
CA GLY A 677 7.22 -22.37 -47.85
C GLY A 677 7.29 -23.34 -46.67
N ALA A 678 7.62 -24.62 -46.86
CA ALA A 678 7.92 -25.53 -45.75
C ALA A 678 9.38 -25.37 -45.32
N LEU A 679 9.63 -25.43 -44.02
CA LEU A 679 10.97 -25.24 -43.45
C LEU A 679 11.64 -26.60 -43.26
N ARG A 680 12.81 -26.80 -43.87
CA ARG A 680 13.64 -28.00 -43.70
C ARG A 680 14.90 -27.65 -42.92
N TYR A 681 15.23 -28.42 -41.90
CA TYR A 681 16.49 -28.27 -41.18
C TYR A 681 17.60 -29.10 -41.83
N VAL A 682 18.76 -28.49 -42.05
CA VAL A 682 19.97 -29.17 -42.52
C VAL A 682 21.02 -29.19 -41.40
N PRO A 683 21.25 -30.36 -40.77
CA PRO A 683 22.25 -30.50 -39.72
C PRO A 683 23.67 -30.23 -40.22
N SER A 684 24.48 -29.65 -39.35
CA SER A 684 25.93 -29.49 -39.54
C SER A 684 26.73 -30.70 -39.07
N GLY A 685 26.13 -31.57 -38.26
CA GLY A 685 26.81 -32.69 -37.58
C GLY A 685 27.46 -32.29 -36.25
N ARG A 686 27.31 -31.04 -35.81
CA ARG A 686 27.81 -30.54 -34.51
C ARG A 686 26.72 -30.44 -33.44
N GLU A 687 25.48 -30.63 -33.83
CA GLU A 687 24.31 -30.62 -32.96
C GLU A 687 24.29 -31.87 -32.07
N PRO A 688 24.02 -31.74 -30.76
CA PRO A 688 23.69 -32.88 -29.93
C PRO A 688 22.29 -33.42 -30.28
N LYS A 689 21.99 -34.64 -29.83
CA LYS A 689 20.60 -35.14 -29.83
C LYS A 689 19.84 -34.44 -28.71
N ILE A 690 18.75 -33.76 -29.03
CA ILE A 690 17.96 -32.99 -28.06
C ILE A 690 16.70 -33.77 -27.69
N VAL A 691 16.48 -33.98 -26.40
CA VAL A 691 15.31 -34.63 -25.82
C VAL A 691 14.65 -33.64 -24.86
N ALA A 692 13.50 -33.08 -25.23
CA ALA A 692 12.87 -32.01 -24.47
C ALA A 692 11.54 -32.43 -23.87
N GLY A 693 11.19 -31.89 -22.70
CA GLY A 693 9.98 -32.27 -22.00
C GLY A 693 9.41 -31.18 -21.10
N SER A 694 8.10 -31.16 -20.95
CA SER A 694 7.40 -30.27 -20.03
C SER A 694 6.21 -31.00 -19.38
N ARG A 695 5.54 -30.34 -18.43
CA ARG A 695 4.32 -30.88 -17.81
C ARG A 695 3.16 -31.04 -18.81
N SER A 696 3.00 -30.12 -19.75
CA SER A 696 1.95 -30.20 -20.78
C SER A 696 2.35 -31.08 -21.97
N GLY A 697 3.65 -31.29 -22.19
CA GLY A 697 4.20 -31.92 -23.39
C GLY A 697 4.29 -30.97 -24.59
N VAL A 698 3.65 -29.81 -24.54
CA VAL A 698 3.51 -28.89 -25.69
C VAL A 698 4.48 -27.70 -25.56
N PRO A 699 5.20 -27.33 -26.63
CA PRO A 699 5.88 -26.03 -26.75
C PRO A 699 4.90 -24.86 -26.61
N LEU A 700 5.39 -23.65 -26.28
CA LEU A 700 4.51 -22.49 -26.26
C LEU A 700 3.89 -22.24 -27.65
N PRO A 701 2.58 -21.97 -27.75
CA PRO A 701 1.92 -21.63 -29.00
C PRO A 701 2.49 -20.34 -29.61
N ALA A 702 2.45 -20.25 -30.93
CA ALA A 702 2.92 -19.07 -31.67
C ALA A 702 2.04 -17.85 -31.37
N ARG A 703 2.61 -16.65 -31.48
CA ARG A 703 1.81 -15.43 -31.56
C ARG A 703 1.06 -15.35 -32.88
N GLY A 704 -0.13 -14.76 -32.84
CA GLY A 704 -0.83 -14.35 -34.05
C GLY A 704 -0.04 -13.28 -34.80
N ARG A 705 -0.09 -13.32 -36.13
CA ARG A 705 0.37 -12.24 -37.00
C ARG A 705 -0.17 -10.91 -36.48
N ASN A 706 0.73 -9.97 -36.19
CA ASN A 706 0.32 -8.71 -35.57
C ASN A 706 -0.43 -7.84 -36.58
N GLN A 707 -1.66 -7.47 -36.24
CA GLN A 707 -2.55 -6.60 -37.03
C GLN A 707 -2.84 -5.28 -36.31
N LYS A 708 -2.39 -5.16 -35.05
CA LYS A 708 -2.57 -3.97 -34.22
C LYS A 708 -1.47 -2.96 -34.53
N THR A 709 -1.84 -1.69 -34.65
CA THR A 709 -0.90 -0.57 -34.79
C THR A 709 -0.05 -0.41 -33.53
N HIS A 710 1.10 0.25 -33.65
CA HIS A 710 2.04 0.43 -32.52
C HIS A 710 1.42 1.22 -31.35
N ASP A 711 0.47 2.12 -31.64
CA ASP A 711 -0.27 2.96 -30.70
C ASP A 711 -1.60 2.33 -30.25
N HIS A 712 -1.90 1.09 -30.66
CA HIS A 712 -3.16 0.43 -30.34
C HIS A 712 -3.35 0.28 -28.82
N SER A 713 -4.46 0.83 -28.33
CA SER A 713 -4.91 0.69 -26.95
C SER A 713 -6.20 -0.12 -26.88
N TYR A 714 -6.14 -1.28 -26.23
CA TYR A 714 -7.32 -2.08 -25.97
C TYR A 714 -8.12 -1.50 -24.81
N ARG A 715 -9.43 -1.35 -25.00
CA ARG A 715 -10.35 -0.95 -23.95
C ARG A 715 -11.29 -2.11 -23.65
N ALA A 716 -11.13 -2.73 -22.49
CA ALA A 716 -12.02 -3.79 -22.04
C ALA A 716 -13.48 -3.32 -21.94
N ARG A 717 -14.45 -4.20 -22.23
CA ARG A 717 -15.89 -3.90 -22.20
C ARG A 717 -16.59 -4.47 -20.97
N ILE A 718 -16.10 -5.61 -20.48
CA ILE A 718 -16.65 -6.37 -19.36
C ILE A 718 -15.62 -6.44 -18.23
N PHE A 719 -14.35 -6.76 -18.49
CA PHE A 719 -13.33 -6.75 -17.42
C PHE A 719 -12.69 -5.36 -17.29
N THR A 720 -13.47 -4.40 -16.78
CA THR A 720 -13.10 -2.98 -16.68
C THR A 720 -12.41 -2.63 -15.36
N ARG A 721 -11.56 -1.59 -15.35
CA ARG A 721 -10.87 -1.11 -14.14
C ARG A 721 -11.83 -0.71 -13.03
N GLU A 722 -12.95 -0.05 -13.36
CA GLU A 722 -13.98 0.38 -12.41
C GLU A 722 -14.61 -0.80 -11.68
N ARG A 723 -14.89 -1.89 -12.42
CA ARG A 723 -15.43 -3.13 -11.86
C ARG A 723 -14.44 -3.80 -10.91
N VAL A 724 -13.16 -3.88 -11.27
CA VAL A 724 -12.14 -4.45 -10.38
C VAL A 724 -12.00 -3.63 -9.10
N ARG A 725 -12.03 -2.29 -9.19
CA ARG A 725 -12.01 -1.41 -8.02
C ARG A 725 -13.23 -1.63 -7.11
N ALA A 726 -14.42 -1.70 -7.70
CA ALA A 726 -15.65 -1.97 -6.95
C ALA A 726 -15.65 -3.35 -6.26
N LEU A 727 -15.05 -4.37 -6.90
CA LEU A 727 -14.84 -5.66 -6.24
C LEU A 727 -13.89 -5.51 -5.04
N ALA A 728 -12.75 -4.84 -5.22
CA ALA A 728 -11.73 -4.66 -4.19
C ALA A 728 -12.18 -3.79 -3.00
N GLU A 729 -13.23 -2.96 -3.14
CA GLU A 729 -13.83 -2.20 -2.02
C GLU A 729 -14.38 -3.11 -0.91
N THR A 730 -14.71 -4.36 -1.23
CA THR A 730 -15.24 -5.34 -0.27
C THR A 730 -14.16 -6.03 0.56
N GLY A 731 -12.88 -5.81 0.24
CA GLY A 731 -11.72 -6.45 0.87
C GLY A 731 -10.89 -7.24 -0.14
N LYS A 732 -10.11 -8.20 0.37
CA LYS A 732 -9.30 -9.09 -0.47
C LYS A 732 -10.19 -10.02 -1.30
N LEU A 733 -9.77 -10.25 -2.53
CA LEU A 733 -10.55 -11.00 -3.51
C LEU A 733 -10.14 -12.48 -3.57
N ASP A 734 -11.12 -13.35 -3.78
CA ASP A 734 -10.90 -14.71 -4.28
C ASP A 734 -10.76 -14.64 -5.81
N PHE A 735 -9.57 -14.97 -6.33
CA PHE A 735 -9.28 -14.86 -7.76
C PHE A 735 -10.18 -15.77 -8.59
N GLU A 736 -10.35 -17.03 -8.18
CA GLU A 736 -11.14 -18.00 -8.93
C GLU A 736 -12.63 -17.63 -8.97
N ARG A 737 -13.18 -17.14 -7.86
CA ARG A 737 -14.62 -16.86 -7.74
C ARG A 737 -15.00 -15.47 -8.19
N GLN A 738 -14.13 -14.48 -7.99
CA GLN A 738 -14.49 -13.06 -8.15
C GLN A 738 -13.76 -12.35 -9.29
N VAL A 739 -12.62 -12.87 -9.79
CA VAL A 739 -11.82 -12.19 -10.82
C VAL A 739 -11.80 -12.96 -12.14
N LEU A 740 -11.44 -14.25 -12.08
CA LEU A 740 -11.35 -15.14 -13.24
C LEU A 740 -12.62 -15.20 -14.10
N PRO A 741 -13.86 -15.22 -13.55
CA PRO A 741 -15.09 -15.21 -14.34
C PRO A 741 -15.17 -14.00 -15.27
N TRP A 742 -14.72 -12.82 -14.82
CA TRP A 742 -14.72 -11.60 -15.62
C TRP A 742 -13.64 -11.61 -16.70
N ILE A 743 -12.44 -12.13 -16.39
CA ILE A 743 -11.39 -12.33 -17.38
C ILE A 743 -11.90 -13.26 -18.49
N MET A 744 -12.52 -14.38 -18.10
CA MET A 744 -13.08 -15.35 -19.04
C MET A 744 -14.25 -14.76 -19.85
N ALA A 745 -15.05 -13.86 -19.27
CA ALA A 745 -16.10 -13.15 -20.00
C ALA A 745 -15.53 -12.23 -21.08
N GLU A 746 -14.46 -11.48 -20.79
CA GLU A 746 -13.79 -10.63 -21.77
C GLU A 746 -13.13 -11.45 -22.89
N VAL A 747 -12.42 -12.53 -22.54
CA VAL A 747 -11.81 -13.46 -23.50
C VAL A 747 -12.86 -14.08 -24.42
N ASN A 748 -13.98 -14.54 -23.85
CA ASN A 748 -15.09 -15.09 -24.64
C ASN A 748 -15.78 -14.02 -25.50
N LEU A 749 -15.89 -12.78 -25.02
CA LEU A 749 -16.45 -11.68 -25.79
C LEU A 749 -15.66 -11.48 -27.08
N VAL A 750 -14.34 -11.37 -26.99
CA VAL A 750 -13.45 -11.18 -28.15
C VAL A 750 -13.46 -12.39 -29.07
N TYR A 751 -13.46 -13.61 -28.52
CA TYR A 751 -13.54 -14.85 -29.30
C TYR A 751 -14.81 -14.90 -30.16
N PHE A 752 -15.98 -14.71 -29.53
CA PHE A 752 -17.26 -14.76 -30.22
C PHE A 752 -17.50 -13.56 -31.13
N GLU A 753 -17.04 -12.37 -30.75
CA GLU A 753 -17.09 -11.19 -31.62
C GLU A 753 -16.36 -11.47 -32.92
N THR A 754 -15.19 -12.09 -32.85
CA THR A 754 -14.38 -12.41 -34.02
C THR A 754 -15.04 -13.47 -34.91
N LEU A 755 -15.63 -14.51 -34.33
CA LEU A 755 -16.42 -15.50 -35.08
C LEU A 755 -17.64 -14.89 -35.77
N ILE A 756 -18.39 -14.03 -35.06
CA ILE A 756 -19.58 -13.37 -35.60
C ILE A 756 -19.19 -12.37 -36.67
N ARG A 757 -18.09 -11.62 -36.49
CA ARG A 757 -17.55 -10.70 -37.49
C ARG A 757 -17.19 -11.43 -38.77
N ALA A 758 -16.50 -12.56 -38.67
CA ALA A 758 -16.11 -13.37 -39.82
C ALA A 758 -17.33 -14.01 -40.55
N GLY A 759 -18.34 -14.47 -39.81
CA GLY A 759 -19.49 -15.16 -40.40
C GLY A 759 -20.67 -14.26 -40.82
N GLN A 760 -20.85 -13.11 -40.17
CA GLN A 760 -22.05 -12.26 -40.29
C GLN A 760 -21.75 -10.76 -40.45
N GLY A 761 -20.47 -10.36 -40.40
CA GLY A 761 -20.02 -8.99 -40.61
C GLY A 761 -20.04 -8.10 -39.36
N THR A 762 -19.40 -6.93 -39.48
CA THR A 762 -19.10 -6.02 -38.36
C THR A 762 -20.34 -5.50 -37.63
N ARG A 763 -21.47 -5.32 -38.33
CA ARG A 763 -22.72 -4.83 -37.71
C ARG A 763 -23.30 -5.85 -36.72
N ALA A 764 -23.31 -7.13 -37.09
CA ALA A 764 -23.77 -8.21 -36.22
C ALA A 764 -22.84 -8.37 -35.01
N ALA A 765 -21.53 -8.28 -35.24
CA ALA A 765 -20.53 -8.33 -34.15
C ALA A 765 -20.72 -7.17 -33.14
N ALA A 766 -20.91 -5.94 -33.62
CA ALA A 766 -21.16 -4.79 -32.76
C ALA A 766 -22.46 -4.93 -31.93
N ALA A 767 -23.54 -5.44 -32.55
CA ALA A 767 -24.79 -5.74 -31.86
C ALA A 767 -24.58 -6.81 -30.77
N PHE A 768 -23.86 -7.89 -31.09
CA PHE A 768 -23.48 -8.93 -30.14
C PHE A 768 -22.71 -8.35 -28.96
N VAL A 769 -21.66 -7.56 -29.20
CA VAL A 769 -20.85 -6.97 -28.13
C VAL A 769 -21.70 -6.13 -27.17
N ALA A 770 -22.59 -5.29 -27.71
CA ALA A 770 -23.48 -4.45 -26.90
C ALA A 770 -24.49 -5.27 -26.08
N GLU A 771 -25.01 -6.37 -26.62
CA GLU A 771 -25.92 -7.27 -25.90
C GLU A 771 -25.21 -8.13 -24.87
N ALA A 772 -24.05 -8.67 -25.22
CA ALA A 772 -23.23 -9.53 -24.35
C ALA A 772 -22.69 -8.76 -23.15
N ALA A 773 -22.18 -7.54 -23.35
CA ALA A 773 -21.70 -6.70 -22.26
C ALA A 773 -22.81 -6.34 -21.26
N ARG A 774 -24.02 -5.98 -21.76
CA ARG A 774 -25.19 -5.73 -20.92
C ARG A 774 -25.66 -6.98 -20.16
N ALA A 775 -25.62 -8.14 -20.81
CA ALA A 775 -25.99 -9.39 -20.16
C ALA A 775 -25.00 -9.78 -19.05
N ALA A 776 -23.70 -9.66 -19.32
CA ALA A 776 -22.64 -9.95 -18.35
C ALA A 776 -22.68 -9.01 -17.14
N SER A 777 -23.09 -7.74 -17.30
CA SER A 777 -23.09 -6.77 -16.20
C SER A 777 -24.12 -7.04 -15.09
N VAL A 778 -25.12 -7.90 -15.34
CA VAL A 778 -26.21 -8.20 -14.39
C VAL A 778 -26.27 -9.68 -14.01
N ASP A 779 -25.34 -10.50 -14.52
CA ASP A 779 -25.31 -11.95 -14.28
C ASP A 779 -24.22 -12.28 -13.25
N ALA A 780 -24.52 -13.25 -12.37
CA ALA A 780 -23.56 -13.73 -11.38
C ALA A 780 -22.42 -14.57 -12.00
N ALA A 781 -22.61 -15.07 -13.22
CA ALA A 781 -21.61 -15.83 -13.97
C ALA A 781 -21.42 -15.24 -15.40
N PRO A 782 -20.68 -14.13 -15.51
CA PRO A 782 -20.61 -13.30 -16.72
C PRO A 782 -20.09 -14.05 -17.96
N GLU A 783 -19.18 -14.99 -17.81
CA GLU A 783 -18.61 -15.82 -18.87
C GLU A 783 -19.67 -16.68 -19.56
N PHE A 784 -20.60 -17.26 -18.79
CA PHE A 784 -21.71 -18.03 -19.35
C PHE A 784 -22.77 -17.11 -19.97
N ALA A 785 -22.95 -15.90 -19.45
CA ALA A 785 -23.86 -14.92 -20.03
C ALA A 785 -23.42 -14.54 -21.45
N VAL A 786 -22.12 -14.29 -21.66
CA VAL A 786 -21.54 -14.01 -22.98
C VAL A 786 -21.76 -15.19 -23.93
N ALA A 787 -21.46 -16.42 -23.51
CA ALA A 787 -21.67 -17.62 -24.35
C ALA A 787 -23.15 -17.84 -24.71
N ARG A 788 -24.09 -17.67 -23.77
CA ARG A 788 -25.53 -17.77 -24.04
C ARG A 788 -26.01 -16.71 -25.04
N ARG A 789 -25.42 -15.51 -25.03
CA ARG A 789 -25.72 -14.46 -26.02
C ARG A 789 -25.20 -14.84 -27.39
N ALA A 790 -23.99 -15.37 -27.49
CA ALA A 790 -23.41 -15.80 -28.76
C ALA A 790 -24.28 -16.86 -29.47
N ARG A 791 -24.93 -17.76 -28.73
CA ARG A 791 -25.89 -18.74 -29.29
C ARG A 791 -27.08 -18.10 -30.02
N ARG A 792 -27.55 -16.93 -29.57
CA ARG A 792 -28.63 -16.18 -30.25
C ARG A 792 -28.18 -15.59 -31.59
N PHE A 793 -26.88 -15.37 -31.73
CA PHE A 793 -26.22 -15.01 -32.99
C PHE A 793 -25.78 -16.26 -33.78
N GLY A 794 -26.34 -17.45 -33.50
CA GLY A 794 -26.08 -18.67 -34.27
C GLY A 794 -24.72 -19.34 -34.01
N VAL A 795 -23.94 -18.88 -33.03
CA VAL A 795 -22.66 -19.50 -32.68
C VAL A 795 -22.89 -20.78 -31.88
N LYS A 796 -22.39 -21.91 -32.39
CA LYS A 796 -22.51 -23.23 -31.75
C LYS A 796 -21.34 -23.58 -30.81
N HIS A 797 -20.22 -22.89 -30.92
CA HIS A 797 -19.02 -23.15 -30.12
C HIS A 797 -19.28 -22.86 -28.63
N PRO A 798 -18.81 -23.70 -27.68
CA PRO A 798 -19.08 -23.52 -26.26
C PRO A 798 -18.35 -22.32 -25.63
N GLY A 799 -17.24 -21.88 -26.23
CA GLY A 799 -16.40 -20.77 -25.74
C GLY A 799 -14.96 -21.21 -25.54
N VAL A 800 -14.14 -20.32 -25.01
CA VAL A 800 -12.73 -20.55 -24.71
C VAL A 800 -12.59 -21.26 -23.36
N ASP A 801 -11.80 -22.32 -23.31
CA ASP A 801 -11.33 -22.96 -22.09
C ASP A 801 -9.79 -22.90 -22.03
N LEU A 802 -9.28 -21.89 -21.34
CA LEU A 802 -7.83 -21.66 -21.22
C LEU A 802 -7.12 -22.84 -20.53
N PHE A 803 -7.78 -23.53 -19.59
CA PHE A 803 -7.14 -24.61 -18.84
C PHE A 803 -7.02 -25.88 -19.68
N ALA A 804 -8.03 -26.17 -20.51
CA ALA A 804 -7.96 -27.25 -21.49
C ALA A 804 -6.93 -26.93 -22.59
N TRP A 805 -6.95 -25.71 -23.13
CA TRP A 805 -6.02 -25.29 -24.20
C TRP A 805 -4.56 -25.31 -23.76
N ALA A 806 -4.26 -24.99 -22.49
CA ALA A 806 -2.89 -25.06 -21.98
C ALA A 806 -2.41 -26.50 -21.68
N ARG A 807 -3.30 -27.49 -21.63
CA ARG A 807 -2.99 -28.90 -21.39
C ARG A 807 -3.85 -29.81 -22.29
N PRO A 808 -3.68 -29.73 -23.62
CA PRO A 808 -4.57 -30.42 -24.56
C PRO A 808 -4.50 -31.94 -24.43
N PHE A 809 -3.38 -32.48 -23.95
CA PHE A 809 -3.15 -33.92 -23.78
C PHE A 809 -3.35 -34.41 -22.35
N ARG A 810 -4.03 -33.65 -21.47
CA ARG A 810 -4.21 -34.01 -20.05
C ARG A 810 -4.78 -35.43 -19.89
N ASP A 811 -5.78 -35.76 -20.69
CA ASP A 811 -6.59 -36.98 -20.56
C ASP A 811 -6.23 -38.03 -21.62
N GLU A 812 -5.12 -37.85 -22.35
CA GLU A 812 -4.63 -38.76 -23.39
C GLU A 812 -3.45 -39.61 -22.90
N VAL A 813 -3.35 -40.85 -23.36
CA VAL A 813 -2.19 -41.73 -23.16
C VAL A 813 -1.78 -42.28 -24.51
N PHE A 814 -0.48 -42.27 -24.80
CA PHE A 814 0.08 -42.62 -26.09
C PHE A 814 0.77 -43.98 -26.04
N ALA A 815 0.51 -44.80 -27.07
CA ALA A 815 1.09 -46.15 -27.20
C ALA A 815 2.61 -46.15 -27.42
N GLY A 816 3.18 -45.01 -27.84
CA GLY A 816 4.62 -44.86 -28.04
C GLY A 816 5.02 -43.45 -28.46
N PRO A 817 6.34 -43.15 -28.55
CA PRO A 817 6.83 -41.83 -28.89
C PRO A 817 6.40 -41.33 -30.28
N ASP A 818 6.26 -42.24 -31.26
CA ASP A 818 5.83 -41.89 -32.62
C ASP A 818 4.37 -41.42 -32.67
N ALA A 819 3.47 -42.10 -31.96
CA ALA A 819 2.06 -41.72 -31.86
C ALA A 819 1.89 -40.34 -31.19
N TYR A 820 2.71 -40.06 -30.17
CA TYR A 820 2.74 -38.75 -29.55
C TYR A 820 3.28 -37.67 -30.52
N ARG A 821 4.37 -37.96 -31.23
CA ARG A 821 4.96 -37.04 -32.21
C ARG A 821 3.95 -36.63 -33.28
N GLU A 822 3.22 -37.59 -33.86
CA GLU A 822 2.20 -37.33 -34.87
C GLU A 822 1.11 -36.38 -34.33
N ARG A 823 0.62 -36.65 -33.11
CA ARG A 823 -0.41 -35.82 -32.47
C ARG A 823 0.10 -34.41 -32.14
N LEU A 824 1.34 -34.29 -31.67
CA LEU A 824 1.98 -33.00 -31.39
C LEU A 824 2.19 -32.18 -32.66
N THR A 825 2.65 -32.81 -33.75
CA THR A 825 2.82 -32.16 -35.05
C THR A 825 1.51 -31.55 -35.53
N ALA A 826 0.41 -32.32 -35.52
CA ALA A 826 -0.90 -31.82 -35.92
C ALA A 826 -1.39 -30.63 -35.07
N LEU A 827 -1.12 -30.65 -33.76
CA LEU A 827 -1.46 -29.54 -32.87
C LEU A 827 -0.65 -28.26 -33.19
N ILE A 828 0.65 -28.41 -33.47
CA ILE A 828 1.51 -27.27 -33.85
C ILE A 828 1.07 -26.67 -35.19
N GLU A 829 0.71 -27.51 -36.17
CA GLU A 829 0.20 -27.07 -37.46
C GLU A 829 -1.14 -26.31 -37.33
N GLU A 830 -2.06 -26.80 -36.49
CA GLU A 830 -3.31 -26.11 -36.17
C GLU A 830 -3.05 -24.74 -35.51
N ASP A 831 -2.12 -24.67 -34.56
CA ASP A 831 -1.75 -23.42 -33.91
C ASP A 831 -1.11 -22.41 -34.87
N LEU A 832 -0.28 -22.88 -35.81
CA LEU A 832 0.30 -22.06 -36.89
C LEU A 832 -0.78 -21.54 -37.84
N ALA A 833 -1.78 -22.35 -38.18
CA ALA A 833 -2.92 -21.90 -38.98
C ALA A 833 -3.72 -20.80 -38.27
N HIS A 834 -3.93 -20.93 -36.95
CA HIS A 834 -4.51 -19.85 -36.14
C HIS A 834 -3.61 -18.62 -36.07
N ALA A 835 -2.29 -18.81 -36.00
CA ALA A 835 -1.34 -17.71 -35.98
C ALA A 835 -1.42 -16.86 -37.27
N GLU A 836 -1.60 -17.50 -38.42
CA GLU A 836 -1.69 -16.81 -39.71
C GLU A 836 -2.94 -15.92 -39.83
N GLN A 837 -4.05 -16.35 -39.23
CA GLN A 837 -5.29 -15.57 -39.16
C GLN A 837 -5.11 -14.25 -38.40
N GLY A 838 -4.09 -14.15 -37.54
CA GLY A 838 -3.70 -12.91 -36.87
C GLY A 838 -4.38 -12.63 -35.53
N ASN A 839 -3.87 -11.64 -34.79
CA ASN A 839 -4.31 -11.29 -33.44
C ASN A 839 -5.54 -10.36 -33.38
N GLN A 840 -6.17 -10.08 -34.52
CA GLN A 840 -7.42 -9.35 -34.61
C GLN A 840 -8.50 -10.16 -35.32
N ASP A 841 -8.18 -10.77 -36.47
CA ASP A 841 -9.17 -11.48 -37.28
C ASP A 841 -9.27 -12.97 -36.94
N GLY A 842 -8.23 -13.56 -36.37
CA GLY A 842 -8.23 -14.94 -35.89
C GLY A 842 -8.87 -15.06 -34.50
N PRO A 843 -9.96 -15.83 -34.32
CA PRO A 843 -10.70 -15.87 -33.05
C PRO A 843 -9.85 -16.39 -31.89
N VAL A 844 -9.00 -17.40 -32.13
CA VAL A 844 -8.12 -17.98 -31.10
C VAL A 844 -7.06 -16.98 -30.67
N LYS A 845 -6.29 -16.42 -31.61
CA LYS A 845 -5.17 -15.53 -31.27
C LYS A 845 -5.64 -14.18 -30.75
N ALA A 846 -6.78 -13.64 -31.22
CA ALA A 846 -7.39 -12.44 -30.66
C ALA A 846 -7.83 -12.65 -29.20
N ALA A 847 -8.44 -13.79 -28.89
CA ALA A 847 -8.85 -14.13 -27.52
C ALA A 847 -7.65 -14.28 -26.58
N LEU A 848 -6.56 -14.93 -27.03
CA LEU A 848 -5.34 -15.05 -26.22
C LEU A 848 -4.62 -13.71 -26.03
N ASP A 849 -4.61 -12.83 -27.04
CA ASP A 849 -4.01 -11.50 -26.94
C ASP A 849 -4.75 -10.61 -25.92
N THR A 850 -6.03 -10.89 -25.67
CA THR A 850 -6.83 -10.21 -24.63
C THR A 850 -6.18 -10.35 -23.25
N LEU A 851 -5.55 -11.48 -22.92
CA LEU A 851 -4.84 -11.69 -21.65
C LEU A 851 -3.66 -10.72 -21.46
N ARG A 852 -3.01 -10.32 -22.56
CA ARG A 852 -1.96 -9.29 -22.56
C ARG A 852 -2.59 -7.90 -22.44
N ASP A 853 -3.66 -7.66 -23.17
CA ASP A 853 -4.34 -6.37 -23.23
C ASP A 853 -4.98 -5.96 -21.89
N VAL A 854 -5.53 -6.92 -21.13
CA VAL A 854 -6.18 -6.64 -19.83
C VAL A 854 -5.25 -6.78 -18.63
N ARG A 855 -3.96 -7.01 -18.86
CA ARG A 855 -2.97 -7.26 -17.80
C ARG A 855 -2.93 -6.14 -16.75
N SER A 856 -2.99 -4.89 -17.16
CA SER A 856 -3.07 -3.73 -16.26
C SER A 856 -4.29 -3.77 -15.34
N THR A 857 -5.41 -4.32 -15.83
CA THR A 857 -6.64 -4.49 -15.05
C THR A 857 -6.55 -5.67 -14.09
N ILE A 858 -5.89 -6.77 -14.48
CA ILE A 858 -5.58 -7.88 -13.55
C ILE A 858 -4.68 -7.38 -12.41
N ARG A 859 -3.66 -6.58 -12.71
CA ARG A 859 -2.76 -6.01 -11.70
C ARG A 859 -3.48 -5.22 -10.60
N LEU A 860 -4.53 -4.49 -10.96
CA LEU A 860 -5.38 -3.80 -9.97
C LEU A 860 -6.02 -4.73 -8.94
N ALA A 861 -6.23 -6.01 -9.28
CA ALA A 861 -6.80 -7.01 -8.37
C ALA A 861 -5.75 -7.73 -7.52
N VAL A 862 -4.49 -7.82 -7.99
CA VAL A 862 -3.51 -8.76 -7.42
C VAL A 862 -2.27 -8.11 -6.80
N ASP A 863 -1.86 -6.92 -7.24
CA ASP A 863 -0.68 -6.24 -6.71
C ASP A 863 -0.88 -5.96 -5.20
N LEU A 864 0.20 -6.10 -4.43
CA LEU A 864 0.27 -5.74 -3.01
C LEU A 864 -0.82 -6.39 -2.14
N GLY A 865 -1.10 -7.67 -2.39
CA GLY A 865 -1.98 -8.47 -1.53
C GLY A 865 -3.47 -8.21 -1.74
N GLY A 866 -3.86 -7.81 -2.97
CA GLY A 866 -5.27 -7.62 -3.32
C GLY A 866 -6.11 -8.91 -3.32
N LEU A 867 -5.46 -10.08 -3.37
CA LEU A 867 -6.10 -11.38 -3.25
C LEU A 867 -5.98 -11.96 -1.84
N THR A 868 -6.89 -12.85 -1.46
CA THR A 868 -6.70 -13.69 -0.25
C THR A 868 -5.40 -14.50 -0.37
N ALA A 869 -4.70 -14.74 0.74
CA ALA A 869 -3.43 -15.45 0.81
C ALA A 869 -3.48 -16.79 0.06
N ARG A 870 -4.52 -17.60 0.35
CA ARG A 870 -4.74 -18.89 -0.32
C ARG A 870 -5.03 -18.74 -1.81
N SER A 871 -5.85 -17.78 -2.21
CA SER A 871 -6.18 -17.59 -3.64
C SER A 871 -5.02 -17.00 -4.43
N HIS A 872 -4.20 -16.16 -3.79
CA HIS A 872 -2.95 -15.66 -4.36
C HIS A 872 -1.99 -16.82 -4.65
N GLU A 873 -1.75 -17.70 -3.68
CA GLU A 873 -0.84 -18.84 -3.83
C GLU A 873 -1.39 -19.88 -4.83
N VAL A 874 -2.60 -20.37 -4.61
CA VAL A 874 -3.12 -21.56 -5.28
C VAL A 874 -3.75 -21.22 -6.62
N ASP A 875 -4.68 -20.26 -6.63
CA ASP A 875 -5.52 -20.00 -7.80
C ASP A 875 -4.83 -19.08 -8.79
N PHE A 876 -4.15 -18.04 -8.29
CA PHE A 876 -3.46 -17.08 -9.14
C PHE A 876 -2.08 -17.56 -9.56
N LEU A 877 -1.10 -17.65 -8.64
CA LEU A 877 0.27 -18.04 -8.97
C LEU A 877 0.38 -19.54 -9.34
N GLY A 878 -0.34 -20.41 -8.63
CA GLY A 878 -0.28 -21.86 -8.83
C GLY A 878 -1.01 -22.35 -10.08
N ARG A 879 -2.11 -21.68 -10.47
CA ARG A 879 -3.01 -22.17 -11.52
C ARG A 879 -3.17 -21.21 -12.71
N PHE A 880 -3.55 -19.95 -12.50
CA PHE A 880 -3.80 -19.01 -13.59
C PHE A 880 -2.53 -18.54 -14.29
N VAL A 881 -1.53 -18.06 -13.55
CA VAL A 881 -0.30 -17.49 -14.12
C VAL A 881 0.45 -18.47 -15.03
N PRO A 882 0.62 -19.77 -14.69
CA PRO A 882 1.25 -20.73 -15.59
C PRO A 882 0.47 -20.93 -16.90
N VAL A 883 -0.86 -20.89 -16.84
CA VAL A 883 -1.75 -21.04 -18.00
C VAL A 883 -1.70 -19.80 -18.89
N SER A 884 -1.87 -18.61 -18.30
CA SER A 884 -1.83 -17.35 -19.04
C SER A 884 -0.46 -17.12 -19.67
N SER A 885 0.62 -17.45 -18.95
CA SER A 885 1.99 -17.29 -19.45
C SER A 885 2.28 -18.26 -20.60
N HIS A 886 1.78 -19.50 -20.52
CA HIS A 886 1.91 -20.46 -21.62
C HIS A 886 1.16 -19.99 -22.87
N LEU A 887 -0.10 -19.56 -22.73
CA LEU A 887 -0.95 -19.24 -23.88
C LEU A 887 -0.70 -17.85 -24.50
N ALA A 888 -0.36 -16.83 -23.70
CA ALA A 888 -0.30 -15.45 -24.18
C ALA A 888 1.12 -14.92 -24.44
N ALA A 889 2.17 -15.58 -23.94
CA ALA A 889 3.53 -15.04 -24.07
C ALA A 889 4.19 -15.35 -25.42
N GLY A 890 3.73 -16.41 -26.10
CA GLY A 890 4.23 -17.11 -27.30
C GLY A 890 5.36 -16.50 -28.15
N PRO A 891 6.23 -17.33 -28.76
CA PRO A 891 7.27 -16.84 -29.66
C PRO A 891 6.70 -16.39 -31.02
N PRO A 892 7.53 -15.81 -31.90
CA PRO A 892 7.22 -15.68 -33.33
C PRO A 892 6.87 -17.04 -33.96
N ARG A 893 6.00 -17.04 -34.97
CA ARG A 893 5.52 -18.26 -35.67
C ARG A 893 6.68 -19.09 -36.26
N GLU A 894 7.76 -18.41 -36.65
CA GLU A 894 8.97 -19.02 -37.19
C GLU A 894 9.57 -20.03 -36.22
N ARG A 895 9.46 -19.81 -34.89
CA ARG A 895 9.99 -20.75 -33.89
C ARG A 895 9.27 -22.09 -33.86
N LEU A 896 7.96 -22.11 -34.10
CA LEU A 896 7.22 -23.38 -34.16
C LEU A 896 7.49 -24.10 -35.48
N ARG A 897 7.68 -23.37 -36.59
CA ARG A 897 8.16 -23.95 -37.86
C ARG A 897 9.54 -24.60 -37.69
N GLN A 898 10.44 -23.97 -36.94
CA GLN A 898 11.75 -24.52 -36.58
C GLN A 898 11.65 -25.80 -35.73
N VAL A 899 10.72 -25.85 -34.76
CA VAL A 899 10.46 -27.06 -33.96
C VAL A 899 10.04 -28.23 -34.85
N LEU A 900 9.09 -28.02 -35.78
CA LEU A 900 8.65 -29.05 -36.73
C LEU A 900 9.82 -29.56 -37.58
N ALA A 901 10.60 -28.64 -38.15
CA ALA A 901 11.75 -28.96 -38.99
C ALA A 901 12.82 -29.79 -38.25
N LEU A 902 13.09 -29.46 -36.98
CA LEU A 902 14.05 -30.20 -36.13
C LEU A 902 13.52 -31.58 -35.70
N MET A 903 12.21 -31.70 -35.46
CA MET A 903 11.56 -32.98 -35.16
C MET A 903 11.61 -33.92 -36.37
N GLU A 904 11.37 -33.40 -37.57
CA GLU A 904 11.47 -34.15 -38.83
C GLU A 904 12.92 -34.58 -39.12
N ALA A 905 13.90 -33.69 -38.89
CA ALA A 905 15.32 -34.01 -39.03
C ALA A 905 15.86 -34.98 -37.96
N GLY A 906 15.05 -35.35 -36.96
CA GLY A 906 15.46 -36.26 -35.88
C GLY A 906 16.43 -35.66 -34.86
N VAL A 907 16.66 -34.34 -34.91
CA VAL A 907 17.53 -33.61 -33.98
C VAL A 907 16.82 -33.35 -32.65
N LEU A 908 15.51 -33.04 -32.71
CA LEU A 908 14.67 -32.77 -31.54
C LEU A 908 13.64 -33.89 -31.33
N HIS A 909 13.60 -34.41 -30.11
CA HIS A 909 12.58 -35.35 -29.65
C HIS A 909 11.81 -34.77 -28.45
N VAL A 910 10.49 -34.65 -28.55
CA VAL A 910 9.65 -34.17 -27.44
C VAL A 910 9.03 -35.37 -26.72
N LEU A 911 9.33 -35.53 -25.44
CA LEU A 911 9.04 -36.74 -24.65
C LEU A 911 7.55 -37.04 -24.45
N GLY A 912 6.72 -36.01 -24.36
CA GLY A 912 5.31 -36.13 -24.02
C GLY A 912 4.87 -35.40 -22.74
N PRO A 913 3.57 -35.43 -22.43
CA PRO A 913 3.01 -34.81 -21.24
C PRO A 913 3.51 -35.47 -19.95
N GLY A 914 3.58 -34.71 -18.86
CA GLY A 914 4.09 -35.22 -17.59
C GLY A 914 5.56 -35.68 -17.64
N ALA A 915 6.37 -35.07 -18.52
CA ALA A 915 7.80 -35.38 -18.62
C ALA A 915 8.53 -35.07 -17.30
N GLY A 916 9.41 -35.98 -16.90
CA GLY A 916 10.27 -35.86 -15.73
C GLY A 916 11.70 -36.30 -16.03
N PHE A 917 12.64 -35.74 -15.26
CA PHE A 917 14.07 -36.01 -15.36
C PHE A 917 14.55 -36.48 -13.99
N ARG A 918 15.32 -37.57 -13.95
CA ARG A 918 15.83 -38.15 -12.70
C ARG A 918 17.27 -38.63 -12.88
N ALA A 919 18.01 -38.69 -11.79
CA ALA A 919 19.24 -39.46 -11.74
C ALA A 919 18.96 -40.97 -11.77
N ASP A 920 19.85 -41.72 -12.40
CA ASP A 920 19.84 -43.18 -12.41
C ASP A 920 21.22 -43.70 -11.99
N PRO A 921 21.42 -43.95 -10.67
CA PRO A 921 22.71 -44.40 -10.15
C PRO A 921 23.15 -45.77 -10.68
N GLU A 922 22.21 -46.65 -11.06
CA GLU A 922 22.54 -47.99 -11.56
C GLU A 922 23.14 -47.93 -12.97
N ARG A 923 22.60 -47.03 -13.80
CA ARG A 923 23.06 -46.81 -15.18
C ARG A 923 24.10 -45.69 -15.30
N ASP A 924 24.47 -45.06 -14.19
CA ASP A 924 25.37 -43.89 -14.08
C ASP A 924 25.06 -42.79 -15.12
N THR A 925 23.78 -42.48 -15.27
CA THR A 925 23.24 -41.54 -16.26
C THR A 925 22.03 -40.78 -15.71
N PHE A 926 21.54 -39.76 -16.43
CA PHE A 926 20.21 -39.23 -16.19
C PHE A 926 19.20 -39.95 -17.07
N VAL A 927 17.95 -40.03 -16.62
CA VAL A 927 16.85 -40.59 -17.42
C VAL A 927 15.76 -39.53 -17.55
N ALA A 928 15.34 -39.30 -18.79
CA ALA A 928 14.20 -38.47 -19.13
C ALA A 928 13.06 -39.35 -19.64
N ALA A 929 11.84 -39.15 -19.16
CA ALA A 929 10.68 -39.97 -19.52
C ALA A 929 9.36 -39.22 -19.35
N SER A 930 8.33 -39.62 -20.10
CA SER A 930 6.95 -39.17 -19.93
C SER A 930 6.09 -40.24 -19.25
N ARG A 931 5.24 -39.82 -18.31
CA ARG A 931 4.28 -40.70 -17.66
C ARG A 931 3.10 -41.12 -18.55
N GLN A 932 2.88 -40.41 -19.65
CA GLN A 932 1.74 -40.60 -20.55
C GLN A 932 2.13 -41.20 -21.90
N VAL A 933 3.41 -41.50 -22.12
CA VAL A 933 3.92 -42.08 -23.36
C VAL A 933 4.68 -43.36 -23.04
N ALA A 934 4.13 -44.51 -23.45
CA ALA A 934 4.78 -45.80 -23.22
C ALA A 934 6.13 -45.87 -23.95
N GLY A 935 7.16 -46.45 -23.31
CA GLY A 935 8.49 -46.59 -23.91
C GLY A 935 9.23 -45.27 -24.17
N SER A 936 8.88 -44.19 -23.46
CA SER A 936 9.51 -42.86 -23.63
C SER A 936 10.80 -42.66 -22.83
N GLU A 937 11.32 -43.68 -22.13
CA GLU A 937 12.56 -43.55 -21.37
C GLU A 937 13.76 -43.36 -22.29
N VAL A 938 14.50 -42.27 -22.09
CA VAL A 938 15.73 -41.96 -22.81
C VAL A 938 16.84 -41.63 -21.81
N PRO A 939 17.99 -42.33 -21.84
CA PRO A 939 19.16 -41.92 -21.08
C PRO A 939 19.75 -40.63 -21.66
N VAL A 940 20.16 -39.70 -20.80
CA VAL A 940 20.72 -38.41 -21.19
C VAL A 940 22.00 -38.10 -20.41
N ASP A 941 22.96 -37.48 -21.10
CA ASP A 941 24.28 -37.16 -20.54
C ASP A 941 24.27 -35.75 -19.92
N VAL A 942 23.50 -34.84 -20.53
CA VAL A 942 23.40 -33.44 -20.10
C VAL A 942 21.95 -33.11 -19.80
N VAL A 943 21.65 -32.57 -18.63
CA VAL A 943 20.35 -31.96 -18.33
C VAL A 943 20.48 -30.45 -18.34
N VAL A 944 19.74 -29.78 -19.21
CA VAL A 944 19.62 -28.32 -19.29
C VAL A 944 18.27 -27.90 -18.72
N ASP A 945 18.27 -27.13 -17.65
CA ASP A 945 17.05 -26.54 -17.12
C ASP A 945 16.71 -25.27 -17.90
N ALA A 946 15.79 -25.38 -18.87
CA ALA A 946 15.32 -24.24 -19.68
C ALA A 946 14.18 -23.45 -18.98
N ARG A 947 14.05 -23.54 -17.66
CA ARG A 947 13.16 -22.69 -16.86
C ARG A 947 13.96 -21.50 -16.31
N ILE A 948 13.44 -20.29 -16.51
CA ILE A 948 13.98 -19.09 -15.84
C ILE A 948 13.73 -19.24 -14.33
N PRO A 949 14.74 -19.08 -13.47
CA PRO A 949 14.56 -19.13 -12.03
C PRO A 949 13.52 -18.11 -11.55
N THR A 950 12.59 -18.57 -10.73
CA THR A 950 11.60 -17.71 -10.10
C THR A 950 12.28 -16.81 -9.06
N PRO A 951 12.09 -15.48 -9.11
CA PRO A 951 12.62 -14.57 -8.09
C PRO A 951 12.15 -14.94 -6.69
N ASP A 952 13.08 -14.97 -5.73
CA ASP A 952 12.81 -15.19 -4.32
C ASP A 952 13.96 -14.62 -3.50
N ILE A 953 13.75 -13.48 -2.86
CA ILE A 953 14.81 -12.77 -2.13
C ILE A 953 15.33 -13.57 -0.92
N ARG A 954 14.57 -14.56 -0.44
CA ARG A 954 14.98 -15.43 0.68
C ARG A 954 16.09 -16.39 0.25
N ARG A 955 16.07 -16.78 -1.03
CA ARG A 955 17.01 -17.69 -1.69
C ARG A 955 18.02 -16.97 -2.57
N ASP A 956 17.89 -15.66 -2.76
CA ASP A 956 18.87 -14.83 -3.44
C ASP A 956 20.14 -14.70 -2.57
N ARG A 957 21.28 -15.08 -3.15
CA ARG A 957 22.61 -15.03 -2.51
C ARG A 957 23.52 -13.97 -3.10
N SER A 958 22.97 -13.05 -3.90
CA SER A 958 23.74 -11.89 -4.36
C SER A 958 24.22 -11.06 -3.16
N PRO A 959 25.45 -10.50 -3.20
CA PRO A 959 26.01 -9.74 -2.08
C PRO A 959 25.08 -8.63 -1.59
N LEU A 960 24.52 -7.84 -2.52
CA LEU A 960 23.61 -6.76 -2.19
C LEU A 960 22.33 -7.24 -1.48
N MET A 961 21.61 -8.22 -2.05
CA MET A 961 20.37 -8.69 -1.44
C MET A 961 20.61 -9.34 -0.07
N THR A 962 21.72 -10.07 0.06
CA THR A 962 22.15 -10.66 1.33
C THR A 962 22.39 -9.57 2.38
N ALA A 963 23.21 -8.55 2.05
CA ALA A 963 23.52 -7.45 2.95
C ALA A 963 22.27 -6.65 3.35
N LEU A 964 21.38 -6.34 2.40
CA LEU A 964 20.14 -5.61 2.69
C LEU A 964 19.23 -6.40 3.64
N ARG A 965 19.13 -7.71 3.48
CA ARG A 965 18.33 -8.58 4.37
C ARG A 965 18.94 -8.69 5.75
N GLU A 966 20.25 -8.91 5.85
CA GLU A 966 20.97 -9.01 7.13
C GLU A 966 20.89 -7.71 7.94
N ARG A 967 20.87 -6.56 7.26
CA ARG A 967 20.67 -5.24 7.87
C ARG A 967 19.22 -4.93 8.21
N GLY A 968 18.28 -5.80 7.82
CA GLY A 968 16.85 -5.58 7.98
C GLY A 968 16.28 -4.47 7.10
N LEU A 969 17.00 -3.99 6.07
CA LEU A 969 16.52 -2.92 5.17
C LEU A 969 15.46 -3.39 4.17
N VAL A 970 15.35 -4.71 3.96
CA VAL A 970 14.36 -5.32 3.07
C VAL A 970 13.83 -6.61 3.68
N THR A 971 12.55 -6.87 3.48
CA THR A 971 11.86 -8.10 3.90
C THR A 971 11.13 -8.75 2.74
N SER A 972 10.77 -10.03 2.91
CA SER A 972 9.95 -10.75 1.94
C SER A 972 8.48 -10.34 2.10
N TYR A 973 7.78 -10.17 0.99
CA TYR A 973 6.38 -9.77 0.99
C TYR A 973 5.48 -10.94 1.41
N ALA A 974 4.85 -10.80 2.58
CA ALA A 974 3.88 -11.74 3.09
C ALA A 974 2.45 -11.23 2.88
N ASN A 975 1.65 -11.98 2.12
CA ASN A 975 0.22 -11.77 2.01
C ASN A 975 -0.49 -12.43 3.20
N VAL A 976 -1.01 -11.63 4.13
CA VAL A 976 -1.58 -12.09 5.41
C VAL A 976 -3.09 -11.89 5.46
N ASP A 977 -3.84 -12.96 5.71
CA ASP A 977 -5.27 -12.97 5.98
C ASP A 977 -5.54 -13.55 7.37
N ASP A 978 -6.80 -13.48 7.84
CA ASP A 978 -7.23 -14.09 9.11
C ASP A 978 -7.01 -15.61 9.17
N GLU A 979 -7.06 -16.29 8.01
CA GLU A 979 -7.01 -17.76 7.91
C GLU A 979 -5.66 -18.31 7.44
N ALA A 980 -4.82 -17.51 6.78
CA ALA A 980 -3.60 -17.98 6.14
C ALA A 980 -2.55 -16.86 5.94
N VAL A 981 -1.28 -17.27 5.94
CA VAL A 981 -0.14 -16.42 5.59
C VAL A 981 0.55 -17.04 4.38
N PHE A 982 0.70 -16.26 3.31
CA PHE A 982 1.45 -16.65 2.13
C PHE A 982 2.66 -15.72 1.93
N ASP A 983 3.85 -16.21 2.25
CA ASP A 983 5.11 -15.51 1.99
C ASP A 983 5.56 -15.75 0.54
N THR A 984 5.47 -14.70 -0.27
CA THR A 984 5.59 -14.74 -1.72
C THR A 984 7.03 -14.82 -2.24
N GLY A 985 8.02 -14.53 -1.38
CA GLY A 985 9.43 -14.41 -1.78
C GLY A 985 9.78 -13.12 -2.52
N GLY A 986 8.81 -12.26 -2.87
CA GLY A 986 9.05 -10.96 -3.48
C GLY A 986 9.57 -9.93 -2.48
N LEU A 987 10.31 -8.91 -2.90
CA LEU A 987 10.72 -7.82 -2.01
C LEU A 987 9.49 -7.00 -1.59
N ALA A 988 9.29 -6.87 -0.28
CA ALA A 988 8.18 -6.11 0.29
C ALA A 988 8.36 -4.62 0.02
N VAL A 989 7.39 -4.02 -0.68
CA VAL A 989 7.36 -2.59 -0.99
C VAL A 989 6.01 -1.98 -0.61
N THR A 990 6.02 -0.68 -0.37
CA THR A 990 4.82 0.15 -0.30
C THR A 990 4.10 0.24 -1.66
N GLY A 991 2.92 0.89 -1.67
CA GLY A 991 2.38 1.46 -2.92
C GLY A 991 3.38 2.45 -3.54
N ALA A 992 3.07 2.98 -4.73
CA ALA A 992 3.92 4.01 -5.34
C ALA A 992 4.27 5.11 -4.31
N PRO A 993 5.56 5.44 -4.10
CA PRO A 993 6.70 5.22 -5.00
C PRO A 993 7.53 3.95 -4.74
N PHE A 994 6.98 2.92 -4.10
CA PHE A 994 7.61 1.59 -3.92
C PHE A 994 8.88 1.60 -3.05
N HIS A 995 8.79 2.26 -1.89
CA HIS A 995 9.80 2.10 -0.85
C HIS A 995 9.82 0.67 -0.32
N PRO A 996 11.01 0.02 -0.20
CA PRO A 996 11.14 -1.24 0.53
C PRO A 996 10.64 -1.13 1.96
N VAL A 997 10.17 -2.23 2.51
CA VAL A 997 9.72 -2.35 3.90
C VAL A 997 10.78 -3.10 4.70
N ASP A 998 11.23 -2.49 5.80
CA ASP A 998 12.25 -3.03 6.69
C ASP A 998 11.72 -4.13 7.63
N ALA A 999 12.61 -4.70 8.43
CA ALA A 999 12.31 -5.74 9.42
C ALA A 999 11.32 -5.30 10.52
N HIS A 1000 11.11 -3.99 10.69
CA HIS A 1000 10.16 -3.40 11.63
C HIS A 1000 8.81 -3.05 10.97
N GLY A 1001 8.64 -3.40 9.68
CA GLY A 1001 7.43 -3.10 8.93
C GLY A 1001 7.32 -1.63 8.49
N GLN A 1002 8.42 -0.87 8.53
CA GLN A 1002 8.44 0.54 8.14
C GLN A 1002 9.00 0.73 6.71
N PRO A 1003 8.46 1.69 5.93
CA PRO A 1003 9.05 2.06 4.65
C PRO A 1003 10.43 2.68 4.83
N VAL A 1004 11.42 2.22 4.07
CA VAL A 1004 12.78 2.77 4.12
C VAL A 1004 12.87 4.02 3.24
N ALA A 1005 12.69 5.19 3.85
CA ALA A 1005 12.64 6.47 3.16
C ALA A 1005 13.87 6.71 2.25
N GLY A 1006 13.66 7.24 1.05
CA GLY A 1006 14.70 7.48 0.05
C GLY A 1006 15.35 6.23 -0.56
N LEU A 1007 14.90 5.02 -0.20
CA LEU A 1007 15.19 3.78 -0.93
C LEU A 1007 13.96 3.41 -1.74
N TYR A 1008 14.14 2.98 -2.98
CA TYR A 1008 13.06 2.55 -3.87
C TYR A 1008 13.40 1.19 -4.45
N ALA A 1009 12.40 0.37 -4.76
CA ALA A 1009 12.60 -0.87 -5.50
C ALA A 1009 11.58 -1.00 -6.63
N LEU A 1010 12.05 -1.32 -7.83
CA LEU A 1010 11.21 -1.46 -9.02
C LEU A 1010 11.73 -2.57 -9.94
N GLY A 1011 10.80 -3.31 -10.54
CA GLY A 1011 11.13 -4.39 -11.48
C GLY A 1011 11.20 -5.75 -10.81
N ILE A 1012 12.06 -6.62 -11.32
CA ILE A 1012 12.15 -8.04 -10.93
C ILE A 1012 12.25 -8.27 -9.41
N PRO A 1013 12.97 -7.45 -8.61
CA PRO A 1013 13.02 -7.65 -7.16
C PRO A 1013 11.64 -7.59 -6.50
N THR A 1014 10.72 -6.82 -7.07
CA THR A 1014 9.34 -6.66 -6.57
C THR A 1014 8.36 -7.67 -7.15
N GLU A 1015 8.81 -8.63 -7.97
CA GLU A 1015 7.94 -9.70 -8.48
C GLU A 1015 7.33 -10.49 -7.31
N HIS A 1016 6.07 -10.90 -7.45
CA HIS A 1016 5.21 -11.52 -6.44
C HIS A 1016 4.73 -10.63 -5.27
N ALA A 1017 5.40 -9.52 -4.97
CA ALA A 1017 4.75 -8.40 -4.28
C ALA A 1017 3.87 -7.61 -5.27
N ARG A 1018 4.35 -7.50 -6.51
CA ARG A 1018 3.65 -7.00 -7.69
C ARG A 1018 3.73 -8.04 -8.79
N TRP A 1019 2.72 -8.10 -9.65
CA TRP A 1019 2.66 -9.10 -10.70
C TRP A 1019 3.16 -8.57 -12.04
N PHE A 1020 3.94 -9.40 -12.74
CA PHE A 1020 4.38 -9.15 -14.12
C PHE A 1020 5.34 -7.95 -14.26
N THR A 1021 6.29 -7.86 -13.32
CA THR A 1021 7.34 -6.84 -13.27
C THR A 1021 8.51 -7.14 -14.21
N GLN A 1022 8.64 -8.40 -14.66
CA GLN A 1022 9.66 -8.92 -15.59
C GLN A 1022 9.59 -8.32 -17.02
N VAL A 1023 8.64 -7.42 -17.28
CA VAL A 1023 8.57 -6.66 -18.52
C VAL A 1023 9.75 -5.72 -18.62
N GLY A 1024 10.48 -5.85 -19.72
CA GLY A 1024 11.65 -5.02 -20.05
C GLY A 1024 11.39 -3.93 -21.09
N SER A 1025 10.14 -3.55 -21.38
CA SER A 1025 9.80 -2.55 -22.41
C SER A 1025 8.42 -1.91 -22.18
N SER A 1026 8.16 -0.77 -22.83
CA SER A 1026 6.84 -0.13 -22.89
C SER A 1026 6.35 -0.01 -24.33
N ARG A 1027 5.04 0.16 -24.54
CA ARG A 1027 4.48 0.48 -25.86
C ARG A 1027 4.53 1.98 -26.13
N PRO A 1028 4.76 2.41 -27.38
CA PRO A 1028 4.58 3.81 -27.77
C PRO A 1028 3.17 4.35 -27.46
N GLY A 1029 3.08 5.66 -27.21
CA GLY A 1029 1.81 6.33 -26.92
C GLY A 1029 1.50 6.40 -25.43
N ALA A 1030 0.38 5.81 -25.01
CA ALA A 1030 -0.13 5.95 -23.65
C ALA A 1030 0.75 5.20 -22.62
N TRP A 1031 1.05 5.87 -21.49
CA TRP A 1031 1.83 5.26 -20.42
C TRP A 1031 1.09 4.10 -19.78
N GLY A 1032 1.71 2.93 -19.84
CA GLY A 1032 1.40 1.83 -18.93
C GLY A 1032 2.13 1.97 -17.60
N GLU A 1033 1.93 0.99 -16.71
CA GLU A 1033 2.58 0.94 -15.39
C GLU A 1033 4.10 0.93 -15.49
N PHE A 1034 4.68 0.42 -16.60
CA PHE A 1034 6.12 0.45 -16.80
C PHE A 1034 6.73 1.84 -16.66
N MET A 1035 6.12 2.84 -17.32
CA MET A 1035 6.56 4.24 -17.25
C MET A 1035 5.97 4.98 -16.06
N ALA A 1036 4.71 4.73 -15.71
CA ALA A 1036 4.06 5.41 -14.58
C ALA A 1036 4.74 5.10 -13.24
N ASP A 1037 5.17 3.85 -13.02
CA ASP A 1037 5.89 3.46 -11.80
C ASP A 1037 7.27 4.14 -11.71
N ALA A 1038 7.98 4.24 -12.83
CA ALA A 1038 9.26 4.92 -12.91
C ALA A 1038 9.11 6.43 -12.67
N ASP A 1039 8.02 7.03 -13.18
CA ASP A 1039 7.70 8.44 -12.95
C ASP A 1039 7.39 8.75 -11.48
N ALA A 1040 6.66 7.86 -10.80
CA ALA A 1040 6.37 8.01 -9.38
C ALA A 1040 7.64 8.00 -8.52
N ILE A 1041 8.60 7.11 -8.82
CA ILE A 1041 9.92 7.09 -8.18
C ILE A 1041 10.69 8.37 -8.50
N ALA A 1042 10.76 8.76 -9.76
CA ALA A 1042 11.47 9.97 -10.18
C ALA A 1042 10.90 11.23 -9.52
N GLN A 1043 9.57 11.33 -9.37
CA GLN A 1043 8.90 12.41 -8.66
C GLN A 1043 9.35 12.50 -7.21
N ASP A 1044 9.30 11.38 -6.48
CA ASP A 1044 9.65 11.35 -5.06
C ASP A 1044 11.16 11.56 -4.83
N MET A 1045 12.01 11.04 -5.71
CA MET A 1045 13.46 11.28 -5.66
C MET A 1045 13.83 12.76 -5.77
N LEU A 1046 13.09 13.54 -6.57
CA LEU A 1046 13.32 14.98 -6.75
C LEU A 1046 12.68 15.83 -5.63
N ALA A 1047 11.76 15.28 -4.84
CA ALA A 1047 11.07 16.01 -3.79
C ALA A 1047 12.05 16.55 -2.72
N ARG A 1048 11.82 17.79 -2.27
CA ARG A 1048 12.67 18.51 -1.28
C ARG A 1048 12.41 18.09 0.17
N ARG A 1049 12.06 16.84 0.42
CA ARG A 1049 11.79 16.32 1.77
C ARG A 1049 13.08 15.80 2.43
N PRO A 1050 13.32 16.06 3.73
CA PRO A 1050 14.33 15.32 4.48
C PRO A 1050 13.99 13.82 4.43
N VAL A 1051 14.99 12.95 4.37
CA VAL A 1051 14.79 11.51 4.63
C VAL A 1051 14.64 11.38 6.14
N PRO A 1052 13.48 11.00 6.70
CA PRO A 1052 13.35 10.77 8.13
C PRO A 1052 14.34 9.67 8.55
N GLN A 1053 15.20 9.93 9.52
CA GLN A 1053 16.09 8.91 10.07
C GLN A 1053 15.40 8.17 11.22
N LEU A 1054 15.38 6.84 11.13
CA LEU A 1054 15.37 5.99 12.32
C LEU A 1054 16.81 5.98 12.87
N THR A 1055 17.06 6.70 13.96
CA THR A 1055 18.37 6.74 14.60
C THR A 1055 18.68 5.38 15.24
N GLY A 1056 19.85 4.82 14.94
CA GLY A 1056 20.33 3.48 15.35
C GLY A 1056 20.57 3.24 16.84
N ARG A 1057 19.75 3.81 17.74
CA ARG A 1057 19.68 3.39 19.15
C ARG A 1057 18.65 2.29 19.42
N GLU A 1058 17.82 1.95 18.44
CA GLU A 1058 16.81 0.88 18.52
C GLU A 1058 17.34 -0.52 18.12
N ALA A 1059 18.65 -0.67 17.88
CA ALA A 1059 19.28 -1.94 17.52
C ALA A 1059 19.91 -2.69 18.72
N ARG A 1060 19.24 -2.72 19.87
CA ARG A 1060 19.58 -3.63 20.99
C ARG A 1060 18.36 -4.23 21.64
#